data_AF-A0A8S4FZ00-F1
#
_entry.id   AF-A0A8S4FZ00-F1
#
_cell.length_a   1.000
_cell.length_b   1.000
_cell.length_c   1.000
_cell.angle_alpha   90.00
_cell.angle_beta   90.00
_cell.angle_gamma   90.00
#
_symmetry.space_group_name_H-M   'P 1'
#
loop_
_entity.id
_entity.type
_entity.pdbx_description
1 polymer ?
#
loop_
_entity_poly.entity_id
_entity_poly.type
_entity_poly.pdbx_seq_one_letter_code
_entity_poly.pdbx_strand_id
1 'polypeptide(L)'
;MAKTRLTPKKIHSARKAPRKVALNTAAMQDKALYKDLEKLIEEKLSKESLEQTTSAEDMWQLVKKEITQTAEKVFGKKERTVRDWFADYEHILLPVIEKKRIAHTNLLNNHRDPAKTHAYKAAKAEVQRVSRSCANEYWVKLCQSIQQCKDVGDFRGMYQGIKSAIGPTKRKRAAIKDLDGNPIADKREELSRWAQHYTNLYSQEVAIRPDALANLTPRTVATELDVPPKGDEFIKALQSLKLGKSTGSDNLPAELIRLGCVSSPLYALLLRCWDEGTVPQEMRDADIVTLYKGKGDRGDCNSYRGISLLSIVGKAFAKVVLRRLETLASQIYPESQCGFRAGRSTNDMIFTLRQLQEKSREHCLPLYMASVDLNKAFDTVSREGLYEVLSKIGCPPKLLSIIRSFHDTMNGSVIFDGEKSEPFAVNRGVRQGCVLAPTLFGIFFSALLLTAFENCDVGVHLHTRKDGRLFNISLLKSKRKRQDLIARELLYADDAALVANSESELQELVTRFGNACHMFSMSVNTKKTVIMVQGVDQPPKISLDGAVLEVVDHFCYLGSTTTSSLSNDREIDTRIGKASTTFGRLFARVWRNRKLTTNTKVLVYQTCVLSILLYASETWTSYAKQERKLNAFHMRCLRTILGVTWKDKMSNEAVLTMTHCCSITAMLKQRRLRWLGHVHRMAPERLPRQVMLSEIADVKRPVGRPILRFKDACKRDMNSFGIQIDGWEERADMRPEWRHDVKVGMSKHDEDWLDNLKQKKLRRDLPPPIHSCFVCDRCGKKCRAAIGLYSHQRRCGNP
;
A
#
# COMPACT_ATOMS: atom_id res chain seq x y z
N MET A 1 33.64 31.04 4.40
CA MET A 1 32.27 31.41 4.81
C MET A 1 31.34 31.32 3.60
N ALA A 2 30.43 30.34 3.55
CA ALA A 2 29.42 30.26 2.49
C ALA A 2 28.15 30.99 2.96
N LYS A 3 27.83 32.14 2.34
CA LYS A 3 26.63 32.92 2.61
C LYS A 3 25.40 32.18 2.05
N THR A 4 24.62 31.56 2.92
CA THR A 4 23.27 31.09 2.57
C THR A 4 22.37 32.33 2.44
N ARG A 5 22.26 32.91 1.25
CA ARG A 5 21.22 33.91 0.96
C ARG A 5 19.86 33.19 0.96
N LEU A 6 19.08 33.39 2.03
CA LEU A 6 17.64 33.16 2.01
C LEU A 6 17.03 34.28 1.18
N THR A 7 16.74 34.02 -0.09
CA THR A 7 15.91 34.92 -0.91
C THR A 7 14.48 34.89 -0.37
N PRO A 8 13.88 36.03 0.01
CA PRO A 8 12.46 36.11 0.30
C PRO A 8 11.67 35.71 -0.95
N LYS A 9 10.66 34.85 -0.80
CA LYS A 9 9.71 34.58 -1.90
C LYS A 9 8.96 35.87 -2.21
N LYS A 10 9.10 36.38 -3.44
CA LYS A 10 8.20 37.41 -3.97
C LYS A 10 6.75 36.89 -3.88
N ILE A 11 5.94 37.52 -3.05
CA ILE A 11 4.50 37.29 -2.99
C ILE A 11 3.90 38.08 -4.16
N HIS A 12 3.78 37.44 -5.32
CA HIS A 12 2.90 37.97 -6.36
C HIS A 12 1.46 37.77 -5.90
N SER A 13 0.86 38.87 -5.43
CA SER A 13 -0.55 39.00 -5.10
C SER A 13 -1.35 39.21 -6.40
N ALA A 14 -1.66 38.12 -7.09
CA ALA A 14 -2.92 38.07 -7.83
C ALA A 14 -4.01 37.76 -6.79
N ARG A 15 -5.08 38.57 -6.72
CA ARG A 15 -6.28 38.29 -5.92
C ARG A 15 -6.78 36.89 -6.30
N LYS A 16 -6.42 35.89 -5.49
CA LYS A 16 -6.96 34.52 -5.60
C LYS A 16 -8.37 34.55 -5.03
N ALA A 17 -9.30 33.90 -5.72
CA ALA A 17 -10.63 33.62 -5.18
C ALA A 17 -10.52 33.12 -3.72
N PRO A 18 -11.44 33.53 -2.82
CA PRO A 18 -11.38 33.13 -1.42
C PRO A 18 -11.41 31.59 -1.35
N ARG A 19 -10.28 31.01 -0.93
CA ARG A 19 -10.16 29.57 -0.74
C ARG A 19 -10.96 29.18 0.51
N LYS A 20 -11.62 28.02 0.45
CA LYS A 20 -12.35 27.38 1.56
C LYS A 20 -11.56 27.54 2.87
N VAL A 21 -12.13 28.31 3.81
CA VAL A 21 -11.49 28.54 5.11
C VAL A 21 -11.83 27.37 6.02
N ALA A 22 -10.81 26.67 6.50
CA ALA A 22 -11.00 25.52 7.37
C ALA A 22 -11.18 25.97 8.82
N LEU A 23 -12.02 25.29 9.59
CA LEU A 23 -12.14 25.46 11.04
C LEU A 23 -10.82 25.17 11.76
N ASN A 24 -10.55 25.90 12.84
CA ASN A 24 -9.38 25.65 13.68
C ASN A 24 -9.55 24.40 14.54
N THR A 25 -9.23 23.25 13.97
CA THR A 25 -9.34 21.96 14.68
C THR A 25 -8.40 21.81 15.88
N ALA A 26 -7.39 22.68 16.04
CA ALA A 26 -6.50 22.64 17.19
C ALA A 26 -7.16 23.20 18.46
N ALA A 27 -8.00 24.23 18.30
CA ALA A 27 -8.75 24.83 19.40
C ALA A 27 -9.79 23.87 20.00
N MET A 28 -10.19 22.83 19.26
CA MET A 28 -11.15 21.81 19.72
C MET A 28 -10.62 20.93 20.87
N GLN A 29 -9.33 21.01 21.20
CA GLN A 29 -8.75 20.32 22.36
C GLN A 29 -8.85 21.14 23.67
N ASP A 30 -9.22 22.42 23.57
CA ASP A 30 -9.41 23.28 24.73
C ASP A 30 -10.72 22.92 25.45
N LYS A 31 -10.61 22.59 26.74
CA LYS A 31 -11.74 22.15 27.55
C LYS A 31 -12.75 23.28 27.81
N ALA A 32 -12.31 24.53 27.89
CA ALA A 32 -13.20 25.67 28.11
C ALA A 32 -14.03 25.93 26.84
N LEU A 33 -13.36 26.01 25.69
CA LEU A 33 -14.03 26.18 24.40
C LEU A 33 -14.98 25.01 24.09
N TYR A 34 -14.62 23.77 24.46
CA TYR A 34 -15.51 22.63 24.34
C TYR A 34 -16.80 22.80 25.15
N LYS A 35 -16.72 23.24 26.41
CA LYS A 35 -17.89 23.48 27.26
C LYS A 35 -18.78 24.60 26.72
N ASP A 36 -18.17 25.66 26.18
CA ASP A 36 -18.91 26.75 25.53
C ASP A 36 -19.67 26.25 24.29
N LEU A 37 -19.04 25.39 23.47
CA LEU A 37 -19.71 24.75 22.35
C LEU A 37 -20.87 23.86 22.81
N GLU A 38 -20.64 23.02 23.81
CA GLU A 38 -21.63 22.07 24.34
C GLU A 38 -22.91 22.79 24.79
N LYS A 39 -22.77 23.83 25.61
CA LYS A 39 -23.89 24.67 26.05
C LYS A 39 -24.67 25.29 24.88
N LEU A 40 -23.94 25.91 23.93
CA LEU A 40 -24.58 26.59 22.80
C LEU A 40 -25.28 25.61 21.84
N ILE A 41 -24.74 24.41 21.65
CA ILE A 41 -25.36 23.39 20.81
C ILE A 41 -26.60 22.81 21.47
N GLU A 42 -26.57 22.53 22.77
CA GLU A 42 -27.74 22.04 23.52
C GLU A 42 -28.90 23.04 23.52
N GLU A 43 -28.60 24.34 23.68
CA GLU A 43 -29.60 25.41 23.60
C GLU A 43 -30.24 25.53 22.20
N LYS A 44 -29.44 25.35 21.14
CA LYS A 44 -29.88 25.58 19.74
C LYS A 44 -30.45 24.36 19.03
N LEU A 45 -30.05 23.16 19.45
CA LEU A 45 -30.45 21.89 18.84
C LEU A 45 -31.13 21.00 19.89
N SER A 46 -32.15 21.55 20.56
CA SER A 46 -32.99 20.81 21.50
C SER A 46 -33.76 19.69 20.78
N LYS A 47 -34.20 18.69 21.54
CA LYS A 47 -34.99 17.58 21.00
C LYS A 47 -36.28 18.07 20.34
N GLU A 48 -36.97 19.05 20.95
CA GLU A 48 -38.18 19.64 20.37
C GLU A 48 -37.89 20.32 19.03
N SER A 49 -36.76 21.02 18.93
CA SER A 49 -36.35 21.73 17.71
C SER A 49 -36.07 20.76 16.55
N LEU A 50 -35.50 19.60 16.84
CA LEU A 50 -35.28 18.55 15.84
C LEU A 50 -36.59 17.85 15.45
N GLU A 51 -37.48 17.59 16.40
CA GLU A 51 -38.76 16.93 16.13
C GLU A 51 -39.73 17.78 15.30
N GLN A 52 -39.64 19.10 15.37
CA GLN A 52 -40.41 20.05 14.54
C GLN A 52 -40.05 20.01 13.04
N THR A 53 -38.92 19.39 12.67
CA THR A 53 -38.50 19.29 11.27
C THR A 53 -39.34 18.26 10.51
N THR A 54 -39.71 18.60 9.27
CA THR A 54 -40.62 17.81 8.43
C THR A 54 -39.95 16.67 7.68
N SER A 55 -38.63 16.73 7.47
CA SER A 55 -37.86 15.72 6.73
C SER A 55 -36.41 15.62 7.22
N ALA A 56 -35.70 14.56 6.81
CA ALA A 56 -34.26 14.44 7.04
C ALA A 56 -33.45 15.58 6.39
N GLU A 57 -33.91 16.13 5.25
CA GLU A 57 -33.25 17.27 4.60
C GLU A 57 -33.39 18.54 5.44
N ASP A 58 -34.60 18.84 5.92
CA ASP A 58 -34.86 20.01 6.77
C ASP A 58 -34.06 19.94 8.07
N MET A 59 -34.02 18.75 8.68
CA MET A 59 -33.23 18.48 9.87
C MET A 59 -31.73 18.68 9.59
N TRP A 60 -31.22 18.22 8.45
CA TRP A 60 -29.83 18.42 8.08
C TRP A 60 -29.49 19.90 7.91
N GLN A 61 -30.33 20.69 7.23
CA GLN A 61 -30.08 22.11 7.03
C GLN A 61 -30.04 22.87 8.37
N LEU A 62 -30.96 22.56 9.29
CA LEU A 62 -30.96 23.11 10.65
C LEU A 62 -29.68 22.72 11.41
N VAL A 63 -29.40 21.42 11.52
CA VAL A 63 -28.27 20.87 12.28
C VAL A 63 -26.94 21.41 11.75
N LYS A 64 -26.74 21.39 10.43
CA LYS A 64 -25.53 21.91 9.78
C LYS A 64 -25.35 23.40 10.05
N LYS A 65 -26.40 24.21 9.89
CA LYS A 65 -26.34 25.66 10.09
C LYS A 65 -25.90 25.99 11.51
N GLU A 66 -26.58 25.41 12.51
CA GLU A 66 -26.29 25.70 13.91
C GLU A 66 -24.93 25.18 14.35
N ILE A 67 -24.52 23.97 13.92
CA ILE A 67 -23.17 23.46 14.18
C ILE A 67 -22.10 24.37 13.57
N THR A 68 -22.27 24.76 12.31
CA THR A 68 -21.24 25.54 11.58
C THR A 68 -21.07 26.91 12.21
N GLN A 69 -22.16 27.63 12.45
CA GLN A 69 -22.11 28.98 13.03
C GLN A 69 -21.52 28.96 14.45
N THR A 70 -21.92 27.98 15.25
CA THR A 70 -21.44 27.87 16.64
C THR A 70 -19.97 27.47 16.68
N ALA A 71 -19.56 26.49 15.85
CA ALA A 71 -18.15 26.08 15.77
C ALA A 71 -17.23 27.18 15.23
N GLU A 72 -17.67 27.98 14.25
CA GLU A 72 -16.89 29.12 13.76
C GLU A 72 -16.74 30.21 14.82
N LYS A 73 -17.80 30.48 15.59
CA LYS A 73 -17.77 31.44 16.71
C LYS A 73 -16.82 31.02 17.82
N VAL A 74 -16.83 29.73 18.18
CA VAL A 74 -16.07 29.20 19.33
C VAL A 74 -14.61 28.90 18.97
N PHE A 75 -14.36 28.21 17.85
CA PHE A 75 -13.00 27.75 17.50
C PHE A 75 -12.27 28.68 16.55
N GLY A 76 -12.99 29.52 15.80
CA GLY A 76 -12.40 30.38 14.79
C GLY A 76 -11.85 29.64 13.57
N LYS A 77 -11.14 30.40 12.73
CA LYS A 77 -10.63 29.97 11.42
C LYS A 77 -9.16 29.54 11.52
N LYS A 78 -8.80 28.50 10.78
CA LYS A 78 -7.44 27.94 10.77
C LYS A 78 -6.49 28.80 9.94
N GLU A 79 -5.41 29.22 10.57
CA GLU A 79 -4.28 29.85 9.88
C GLU A 79 -3.35 28.80 9.23
N ARG A 80 -2.81 29.14 8.04
CA ARG A 80 -2.01 28.21 7.25
C ARG A 80 -0.52 28.37 7.55
N THR A 81 0.04 27.50 8.38
CA THR A 81 1.49 27.37 8.59
C THR A 81 2.08 26.26 7.71
N VAL A 82 3.23 26.52 7.08
CA VAL A 82 3.98 25.50 6.35
C VAL A 82 4.76 24.67 7.37
N ARG A 83 4.28 23.46 7.68
CA ARG A 83 4.96 22.57 8.64
C ARG A 83 6.25 22.00 8.05
N ASP A 84 7.38 22.59 8.40
CA ASP A 84 8.69 21.97 8.32
C ASP A 84 9.31 21.89 9.73
N TRP A 85 10.49 21.27 9.85
CA TRP A 85 11.15 21.13 11.17
C TRP A 85 11.43 22.48 11.84
N PHE A 86 11.49 23.60 11.08
CA PHE A 86 11.66 24.91 11.65
C PHE A 86 10.34 25.41 12.23
N ALA A 87 9.25 25.31 11.47
CA ALA A 87 7.91 25.71 11.91
C ALA A 87 7.45 24.93 13.16
N ASP A 88 7.71 23.63 13.22
CA ASP A 88 7.34 22.79 14.38
C ASP A 88 8.09 23.20 15.66
N TYR A 89 9.24 23.87 15.54
CA TYR A 89 10.10 24.31 16.64
C TYR A 89 10.30 25.82 16.66
N GLU A 90 9.42 26.59 16.01
CA GLU A 90 9.57 28.03 15.85
C GLU A 90 9.62 28.75 17.20
N HIS A 91 8.75 28.33 18.14
CA HIS A 91 8.68 28.80 19.52
C HIS A 91 10.00 28.62 20.30
N ILE A 92 10.82 27.62 19.95
CA ILE A 92 12.14 27.38 20.55
C ILE A 92 13.25 28.12 19.78
N LEU A 93 13.12 28.19 18.44
CA LEU A 93 14.17 28.70 17.56
C LEU A 93 14.18 30.23 17.47
N LEU A 94 13.02 30.89 17.45
CA LEU A 94 12.94 32.35 17.32
C LEU A 94 13.65 33.09 18.46
N PRO A 95 13.45 32.74 19.76
CA PRO A 95 14.12 33.45 20.85
C PRO A 95 15.65 33.40 20.74
N VAL A 96 16.21 32.23 20.42
CA VAL A 96 17.67 32.08 20.29
C VAL A 96 18.21 32.75 19.02
N ILE A 97 17.45 32.76 17.93
CA ILE A 97 17.80 33.48 16.70
C ILE A 97 17.80 34.98 16.95
N GLU A 98 16.82 35.49 17.70
CA GLU A 98 16.73 36.90 18.03
C GLU A 98 17.86 37.33 18.95
N LYS A 99 18.16 36.54 20.00
CA LYS A 99 19.35 36.75 20.85
C LYS A 99 20.65 36.85 20.03
N LYS A 100 20.81 36.00 19.01
CA LYS A 100 21.95 36.09 18.08
C LYS A 100 21.91 37.34 17.21
N ARG A 101 20.74 37.75 16.71
CA ARG A 101 20.59 38.99 15.92
C ARG A 101 21.00 40.20 16.75
N ILE A 102 20.48 40.33 17.97
CA ILE A 102 20.85 41.40 18.91
C ILE A 102 22.36 41.40 19.17
N ALA A 103 22.95 40.24 19.49
CA ALA A 103 24.39 40.13 19.71
C ALA A 103 25.23 40.51 18.46
N HIS A 104 24.73 40.23 17.26
CA HIS A 104 25.38 40.62 16.01
C HIS A 104 25.29 42.13 15.75
N THR A 105 24.13 42.73 15.99
CA THR A 105 23.95 44.19 15.90
C THR A 105 24.88 44.91 16.86
N ASN A 106 24.98 44.43 18.11
CA ASN A 106 25.89 44.99 19.11
C ASN A 106 27.37 44.87 18.69
N LEU A 107 27.76 43.79 18.02
CA LEU A 107 29.11 43.61 17.46
C LEU A 107 29.37 44.56 16.29
N LEU A 108 28.38 44.78 15.41
CA LEU A 108 28.53 45.71 14.29
C LEU A 108 28.67 47.16 14.78
N ASN A 109 27.93 47.53 15.82
CA ASN A 109 27.98 48.86 16.42
C ASN A 109 29.30 49.12 17.16
N ASN A 110 29.96 48.08 17.69
CA ASN A 110 31.26 48.21 18.35
C ASN A 110 32.17 46.98 18.12
N HIS A 111 32.84 46.98 16.97
CA HIS A 111 33.62 45.83 16.47
C HIS A 111 34.96 45.62 17.19
N ARG A 112 35.42 46.59 18.00
CA ARG A 112 36.70 46.53 18.71
C ARG A 112 36.58 45.91 20.11
N ASP A 113 35.36 45.71 20.62
CA ASP A 113 35.10 45.14 21.94
C ASP A 113 35.17 43.58 21.91
N PRO A 114 36.14 42.96 22.61
CA PRO A 114 36.26 41.50 22.72
C PRO A 114 35.05 40.82 23.37
N ALA A 115 34.36 41.50 24.30
CA ALA A 115 33.19 40.95 24.99
C ALA A 115 31.99 40.80 24.04
N LYS A 116 31.78 41.76 23.12
CA LYS A 116 30.75 41.64 22.08
C LYS A 116 31.07 40.52 21.09
N THR A 117 32.34 40.35 20.76
CA THR A 117 32.80 39.23 19.93
C THR A 117 32.53 37.88 20.60
N HIS A 118 32.82 37.76 21.90
CA HIS A 118 32.54 36.55 22.69
C HIS A 118 31.02 36.29 22.78
N ALA A 119 30.22 37.31 23.10
CA ALA A 119 28.76 37.20 23.19
C ALA A 119 28.13 36.75 21.86
N TYR A 120 28.57 37.29 20.72
CA TYR A 120 28.10 36.84 19.40
C TYR A 120 28.53 35.39 19.10
N LYS A 121 29.76 35.00 19.42
CA LYS A 121 30.24 33.61 19.25
C LYS A 121 29.40 32.64 20.10
N ALA A 122 29.13 32.98 21.36
CA ALA A 122 28.29 32.19 22.26
C ALA A 122 26.85 32.07 21.74
N ALA A 123 26.21 33.18 21.36
CA ALA A 123 24.85 33.17 20.80
C ALA A 123 24.78 32.38 19.48
N LYS A 124 25.81 32.47 18.64
CA LYS A 124 25.92 31.68 17.40
C LYS A 124 26.07 30.18 17.69
N ALA A 125 26.89 29.80 18.67
CA ALA A 125 27.04 28.40 19.08
C ALA A 125 25.72 27.84 19.63
N GLU A 126 25.01 28.64 20.42
CA GLU A 126 23.71 28.28 20.98
C GLU A 126 22.65 28.05 19.89
N VAL A 127 22.52 28.97 18.92
CA VAL A 127 21.63 28.77 17.77
C VAL A 127 21.98 27.51 16.99
N GLN A 128 23.28 27.21 16.82
CA GLN A 128 23.71 25.99 16.14
C GLN A 128 23.33 24.72 16.92
N ARG A 129 23.55 24.71 18.24
CA ARG A 129 23.21 23.60 19.14
C ARG A 129 21.71 23.33 19.14
N VAL A 130 20.90 24.36 19.39
CA VAL A 130 19.43 24.25 19.42
C VAL A 130 18.87 23.86 18.06
N SER A 131 19.34 24.49 16.96
CA SER A 131 18.94 24.11 15.60
C SER A 131 19.25 22.65 15.26
N ARG A 132 20.37 22.10 15.74
CA ARG A 132 20.72 20.70 15.54
C ARG A 132 19.78 19.81 16.34
N SER A 133 19.52 20.14 17.60
CA SER A 133 18.60 19.38 18.46
C SER A 133 17.21 19.28 17.82
N CYS A 134 16.58 20.41 17.50
CA CYS A 134 15.24 20.46 16.91
C CYS A 134 15.17 19.70 15.58
N ALA A 135 16.17 19.87 14.70
CA ALA A 135 16.19 19.18 13.43
C ALA A 135 16.26 17.65 13.61
N ASN A 136 17.10 17.14 14.51
CA ASN A 136 17.19 15.70 14.75
C ASN A 136 15.92 15.15 15.40
N GLU A 137 15.40 15.86 16.41
CA GLU A 137 14.19 15.46 17.13
C GLU A 137 12.98 15.34 16.18
N TYR A 138 12.81 16.30 15.27
CA TYR A 138 11.80 16.23 14.21
C TYR A 138 11.90 14.94 13.38
N TRP A 139 13.10 14.63 12.87
CA TRP A 139 13.30 13.46 12.01
C TRP A 139 13.15 12.14 12.79
N VAL A 140 13.58 12.09 14.04
CA VAL A 140 13.39 10.94 14.93
C VAL A 140 11.90 10.70 15.17
N LYS A 141 11.14 11.73 15.56
CA LYS A 141 9.68 11.65 15.75
C LYS A 141 8.96 11.22 14.47
N LEU A 142 9.36 11.77 13.32
CA LEU A 142 8.79 11.38 12.03
C LEU A 142 9.05 9.90 11.72
N CYS A 143 10.27 9.41 11.94
CA CYS A 143 10.60 8.01 11.69
C CYS A 143 9.90 7.06 12.68
N GLN A 144 9.83 7.43 13.96
CA GLN A 144 9.08 6.67 14.98
C GLN A 144 7.60 6.57 14.60
N SER A 145 6.98 7.66 14.16
CA SER A 145 5.60 7.66 13.66
C SER A 145 5.42 6.72 12.46
N ILE A 146 6.33 6.75 11.49
CA ILE A 146 6.29 5.85 10.32
C ILE A 146 6.43 4.37 10.76
N GLN A 147 7.36 4.09 11.67
CA GLN A 147 7.63 2.74 12.16
C GLN A 147 6.45 2.21 12.99
N GLN A 148 5.86 3.03 13.87
CA GLN A 148 4.65 2.69 14.61
C GLN A 148 3.50 2.36 13.67
N CYS A 149 3.27 3.17 12.61
CA CYS A 149 2.26 2.87 11.60
C CYS A 149 2.50 1.50 10.95
N LYS A 150 3.76 1.18 10.63
CA LYS A 150 4.13 -0.12 10.05
C LYS A 150 3.88 -1.28 11.01
N ASP A 151 4.22 -1.14 12.29
CA ASP A 151 4.11 -2.21 13.28
C ASP A 151 2.66 -2.58 13.61
N VAL A 152 1.75 -1.61 13.57
CA VAL A 152 0.29 -1.84 13.70
C VAL A 152 -0.40 -2.17 12.38
N GLY A 153 0.33 -2.22 11.26
CA GLY A 153 -0.21 -2.52 9.93
C GLY A 153 -0.91 -1.35 9.22
N ASP A 154 -0.79 -0.12 9.72
CA ASP A 154 -1.23 1.09 8.99
C ASP A 154 -0.23 1.49 7.90
N PHE A 155 -0.23 0.73 6.80
CA PHE A 155 0.60 1.04 5.64
C PHE A 155 0.29 2.43 5.05
N ARG A 156 -0.95 2.91 5.16
CA ARG A 156 -1.31 4.25 4.65
C ARG A 156 -0.59 5.34 5.45
N GLY A 157 -0.64 5.28 6.78
CA GLY A 157 0.09 6.19 7.66
C GLY A 157 1.60 6.14 7.39
N MET A 158 2.15 4.94 7.25
CA MET A 158 3.56 4.72 6.88
C MET A 158 3.93 5.46 5.58
N TYR A 159 3.17 5.24 4.49
CA TYR A 159 3.43 5.92 3.21
C TYR A 159 3.22 7.43 3.27
N GLN A 160 2.28 7.92 4.08
CA GLN A 160 2.09 9.36 4.30
C GLN A 160 3.30 9.98 4.99
N GLY A 161 3.82 9.35 6.04
CA GLY A 161 5.03 9.83 6.71
C GLY A 161 6.26 9.78 5.78
N ILE A 162 6.41 8.73 4.96
CA ILE A 162 7.47 8.67 3.93
C ILE A 162 7.33 9.83 2.92
N LYS A 163 6.10 10.14 2.47
CA LYS A 163 5.86 11.30 1.58
C LYS A 163 6.24 12.62 2.28
N SER A 164 5.92 12.79 3.55
CA SER A 164 6.33 13.96 4.35
C SER A 164 7.86 14.08 4.45
N ALA A 165 8.54 12.96 4.68
CA ALA A 165 10.01 12.86 4.69
C ALA A 165 10.62 13.25 3.34
N ILE A 166 10.11 12.71 2.23
CA ILE A 166 10.58 13.05 0.88
C ILE A 166 10.32 14.53 0.58
N GLY A 167 9.18 15.06 1.03
CA GLY A 167 8.80 16.46 0.88
C GLY A 167 7.93 16.74 -0.34
N PRO A 168 7.53 18.00 -0.53
CA PRO A 168 6.63 18.39 -1.59
C PRO A 168 7.25 18.08 -2.95
N THR A 169 6.50 17.38 -3.80
CA THR A 169 6.87 17.19 -5.20
C THR A 169 6.36 18.38 -5.99
N LYS A 170 7.22 19.04 -6.79
CA LYS A 170 6.76 20.06 -7.73
C LYS A 170 5.75 19.41 -8.69
N ARG A 171 4.52 19.92 -8.72
CA ARG A 171 3.54 19.49 -9.73
C ARG A 171 4.00 20.05 -11.08
N LYS A 172 4.35 19.18 -12.03
CA LYS A 172 4.52 19.57 -13.42
C LYS A 172 3.12 19.72 -14.03
N ARG A 173 2.81 20.87 -14.63
CA ARG A 173 1.53 21.14 -15.32
C ARG A 173 1.74 20.98 -16.82
N ALA A 174 0.72 20.51 -17.52
CA ALA A 174 0.55 20.68 -18.96
C ALA A 174 -0.84 21.32 -19.19
N ALA A 175 -1.01 22.02 -20.30
CA ALA A 175 -2.33 22.49 -20.73
C ALA A 175 -3.22 21.27 -21.01
N ILE A 176 -4.47 21.32 -20.57
CA ILE A 176 -5.46 20.28 -20.89
C ILE A 176 -5.78 20.36 -22.39
N LYS A 177 -5.95 19.23 -23.04
CA LYS A 177 -6.29 19.16 -24.46
C LYS A 177 -7.81 19.07 -24.66
N ASP A 178 -8.29 19.66 -25.74
CA ASP A 178 -9.65 19.46 -26.25
C ASP A 178 -9.83 18.02 -26.79
N LEU A 179 -10.89 17.77 -27.55
CA LEU A 179 -11.14 16.46 -28.16
C LEU A 179 -10.27 16.20 -29.40
N ASP A 180 -9.85 17.26 -30.09
CA ASP A 180 -9.00 17.21 -31.29
C ASP A 180 -7.51 17.13 -30.96
N GLY A 181 -7.15 17.28 -29.68
CA GLY A 181 -5.79 17.18 -29.17
C GLY A 181 -5.06 18.52 -29.04
N ASN A 182 -5.73 19.64 -29.28
CA ASN A 182 -5.17 20.98 -29.15
C ASN A 182 -5.18 21.45 -27.69
N PRO A 183 -4.15 22.17 -27.23
CA PRO A 183 -4.10 22.68 -25.87
C PRO A 183 -5.10 23.81 -25.66
N ILE A 184 -5.90 23.70 -24.59
CA ILE A 184 -6.84 24.71 -24.14
C ILE A 184 -6.09 25.78 -23.35
N ALA A 185 -6.24 27.05 -23.73
CA ALA A 185 -5.61 28.19 -23.07
C ALA A 185 -6.48 28.78 -21.96
N ASP A 186 -7.80 28.81 -22.15
CA ASP A 186 -8.74 29.40 -21.20
C ASP A 186 -9.07 28.44 -20.04
N LYS A 187 -9.10 28.99 -18.82
CA LYS A 187 -9.29 28.18 -17.61
C LYS A 187 -10.73 27.68 -17.45
N ARG A 188 -11.73 28.45 -17.91
CA ARG A 188 -13.14 28.02 -17.86
C ARG A 188 -13.38 26.92 -18.88
N GLU A 189 -12.76 27.01 -20.05
CA GLU A 189 -12.76 25.93 -21.04
C GLU A 189 -12.08 24.66 -20.52
N GLU A 190 -10.96 24.78 -19.78
CA GLU A 190 -10.33 23.62 -19.11
C GLU A 190 -11.31 22.95 -18.11
N LEU A 191 -12.05 23.74 -17.33
CA LEU A 191 -13.07 23.23 -16.39
C LEU A 191 -14.26 22.59 -17.10
N SER A 192 -14.72 23.19 -18.20
CA SER A 192 -15.79 22.65 -19.04
C SER A 192 -15.38 21.32 -19.67
N ARG A 193 -14.14 21.24 -20.19
CA ARG A 193 -13.55 20.00 -20.72
C ARG A 193 -13.47 18.88 -19.67
N TRP A 194 -13.17 19.25 -18.41
CA TRP A 194 -13.19 18.32 -17.29
C TRP A 194 -14.60 17.85 -16.95
N ALA A 195 -15.58 18.76 -16.88
CA ALA A 195 -16.97 18.40 -16.65
C ALA A 195 -17.46 17.46 -17.75
N GLN A 196 -17.27 17.83 -19.03
CA GLN A 196 -17.61 17.00 -20.19
C GLN A 196 -16.98 15.60 -20.11
N HIS A 197 -15.72 15.49 -19.69
CA HIS A 197 -15.05 14.19 -19.52
C HIS A 197 -15.78 13.27 -18.54
N TYR A 198 -16.19 13.79 -17.37
CA TYR A 198 -16.87 12.99 -16.35
C TYR A 198 -18.35 12.80 -16.67
N THR A 199 -19.01 13.78 -17.29
CA THR A 199 -20.37 13.62 -17.83
C THR A 199 -20.41 12.43 -18.78
N ASN A 200 -19.54 12.37 -19.78
CA ASN A 200 -19.47 11.25 -20.72
C ASN A 200 -19.15 9.92 -20.03
N LEU A 201 -18.40 9.95 -18.92
CA LEU A 201 -18.08 8.76 -18.15
C LEU A 201 -19.28 8.24 -17.36
N TYR A 202 -20.13 9.12 -16.82
CA TYR A 202 -21.19 8.77 -15.88
C TYR A 202 -22.62 8.85 -16.44
N SER A 203 -22.82 9.38 -17.65
CA SER A 203 -24.15 9.56 -18.27
C SER A 203 -24.71 8.30 -18.92
N GLN A 204 -23.87 7.33 -19.27
CA GLN A 204 -24.31 6.08 -19.89
C GLN A 204 -25.06 5.21 -18.88
N GLU A 205 -26.36 5.05 -19.04
CA GLU A 205 -27.12 4.00 -18.36
C GLU A 205 -26.86 2.66 -19.04
N VAL A 206 -26.54 1.66 -18.23
CA VAL A 206 -26.28 0.30 -18.73
C VAL A 206 -26.94 -0.69 -17.77
N ALA A 207 -27.71 -1.61 -18.30
CA ALA A 207 -28.36 -2.67 -17.53
C ALA A 207 -27.50 -3.94 -17.51
N ILE A 208 -27.59 -4.73 -16.44
CA ILE A 208 -27.08 -6.11 -16.46
C ILE A 208 -28.02 -6.94 -17.34
N ARG A 209 -27.47 -7.90 -18.09
CA ARG A 209 -28.31 -8.83 -18.86
C ARG A 209 -29.15 -9.71 -17.90
N PRO A 210 -30.45 -9.92 -18.17
CA PRO A 210 -31.33 -10.68 -17.27
C PRO A 210 -30.87 -12.12 -16.97
N ASP A 211 -30.22 -12.77 -17.93
CA ASP A 211 -29.65 -14.12 -17.78
C ASP A 211 -28.52 -14.18 -16.75
N ALA A 212 -27.68 -13.14 -16.65
CA ALA A 212 -26.65 -13.05 -15.60
C ALA A 212 -27.27 -13.01 -14.21
N LEU A 213 -28.39 -12.31 -14.05
CA LEU A 213 -29.10 -12.25 -12.78
C LEU A 213 -29.79 -13.56 -12.46
N ALA A 214 -30.36 -14.24 -13.47
CA ALA A 214 -31.03 -15.53 -13.29
C ALA A 214 -30.09 -16.58 -12.67
N ASN A 215 -28.81 -16.60 -13.08
CA ASN A 215 -27.81 -17.55 -12.57
C ASN A 215 -27.42 -17.31 -11.10
N LEU A 216 -27.73 -16.14 -10.53
CA LEU A 216 -27.49 -15.88 -9.11
C LEU A 216 -28.61 -16.48 -8.25
N THR A 217 -28.27 -17.53 -7.49
CA THR A 217 -29.18 -18.15 -6.53
C THR A 217 -29.62 -17.15 -5.46
N PRO A 218 -30.94 -16.87 -5.33
CA PRO A 218 -31.46 -15.99 -4.28
C PRO A 218 -31.16 -16.56 -2.88
N ARG A 219 -30.77 -15.67 -1.97
CA ARG A 219 -30.52 -15.99 -0.56
C ARG A 219 -31.64 -15.47 0.33
N THR A 220 -31.78 -16.05 1.50
CA THR A 220 -32.72 -15.58 2.53
C THR A 220 -32.42 -14.13 2.89
N VAL A 221 -33.47 -13.31 2.94
CA VAL A 221 -33.37 -11.90 3.33
C VAL A 221 -32.95 -11.80 4.80
N ALA A 222 -31.86 -11.09 5.06
CA ALA A 222 -31.33 -10.86 6.40
C ALA A 222 -32.08 -9.70 7.09
N THR A 223 -33.32 -9.96 7.51
CA THR A 223 -34.22 -8.95 8.10
C THR A 223 -33.66 -8.30 9.37
N GLU A 224 -32.76 -8.98 10.08
CA GLU A 224 -32.05 -8.45 11.24
C GLU A 224 -31.17 -7.24 10.91
N LEU A 225 -30.78 -7.04 9.65
CA LEU A 225 -29.98 -5.91 9.21
C LEU A 225 -30.80 -4.63 8.96
N ASP A 226 -32.13 -4.69 9.02
CA ASP A 226 -33.02 -3.54 8.81
C ASP A 226 -33.40 -2.80 10.10
N VAL A 227 -33.07 -3.35 11.27
CA VAL A 227 -33.35 -2.73 12.58
C VAL A 227 -32.70 -1.33 12.69
N PRO A 228 -33.33 -0.33 13.32
CA PRO A 228 -32.73 1.00 13.45
C PRO A 228 -31.30 0.98 14.02
N PRO A 229 -30.36 1.78 13.49
CA PRO A 229 -28.99 1.85 13.99
C PRO A 229 -28.93 2.23 15.46
N LYS A 230 -28.15 1.48 16.25
CA LYS A 230 -27.91 1.82 17.66
C LYS A 230 -26.91 2.96 17.80
N GLY A 231 -27.01 3.73 18.89
CA GLY A 231 -26.07 4.81 19.20
C GLY A 231 -24.61 4.34 19.20
N ASP A 232 -24.34 3.18 19.80
CA ASP A 232 -23.00 2.58 19.81
C ASP A 232 -22.47 2.24 18.42
N GLU A 233 -23.33 1.83 17.48
CA GLU A 233 -22.93 1.59 16.09
C GLU A 233 -22.43 2.89 15.45
N PHE A 234 -23.16 3.99 15.68
CA PHE A 234 -22.83 5.31 15.17
C PHE A 234 -21.57 5.89 15.83
N ILE A 235 -21.42 5.80 17.16
CA ILE A 235 -20.20 6.22 17.87
C ILE A 235 -18.99 5.46 17.35
N LYS A 236 -19.10 4.13 17.19
CA LYS A 236 -18.02 3.32 16.60
C LYS A 236 -17.73 3.75 15.15
N ALA A 237 -18.73 4.20 14.38
CA ALA A 237 -18.53 4.69 13.02
C ALA A 237 -17.75 6.02 13.04
N LEU A 238 -18.14 6.96 13.88
CA LEU A 238 -17.45 8.25 14.11
C LEU A 238 -16.00 8.06 14.56
N GLN A 239 -15.76 7.17 15.52
CA GLN A 239 -14.40 6.87 16.01
C GLN A 239 -13.49 6.29 14.92
N SER A 240 -14.05 5.60 13.93
CA SER A 240 -13.31 5.03 12.81
C SER A 240 -12.99 6.04 11.68
N LEU A 241 -13.49 7.28 11.78
CA LEU A 241 -13.15 8.35 10.86
C LEU A 241 -11.71 8.82 11.08
N LYS A 242 -11.00 9.02 9.97
CA LYS A 242 -9.62 9.51 10.03
C LYS A 242 -9.64 11.03 10.23
N LEU A 243 -8.91 11.50 11.23
CA LEU A 243 -8.69 12.91 11.51
C LEU A 243 -7.75 13.55 10.47
N GLY A 244 -7.78 14.89 10.37
CA GLY A 244 -6.91 15.68 9.52
C GLY A 244 -7.14 15.47 8.02
N LYS A 245 -8.34 15.03 7.63
CA LYS A 245 -8.73 14.83 6.22
C LYS A 245 -9.46 16.05 5.67
N SER A 246 -9.41 16.20 4.35
CA SER A 246 -10.18 17.22 3.63
C SER A 246 -11.67 16.98 3.80
N THR A 247 -12.42 18.06 4.03
CA THR A 247 -13.87 18.10 4.13
C THR A 247 -14.53 18.05 2.75
N GLY A 248 -15.81 17.67 2.71
CA GLY A 248 -16.66 17.76 1.52
C GLY A 248 -17.17 19.19 1.32
N SER A 249 -18.25 19.34 0.55
CA SER A 249 -19.01 20.59 0.38
C SER A 249 -19.38 21.22 1.72
N ASP A 250 -19.87 20.39 2.65
CA ASP A 250 -20.34 20.73 4.01
C ASP A 250 -19.33 21.48 4.90
N ASN A 251 -18.03 21.38 4.62
CA ASN A 251 -16.94 21.99 5.39
C ASN A 251 -16.85 21.56 6.87
N LEU A 252 -17.51 20.47 7.27
CA LEU A 252 -17.47 19.95 8.64
C LEU A 252 -16.33 18.92 8.80
N PRO A 253 -15.32 19.19 9.65
CA PRO A 253 -14.20 18.28 9.86
C PRO A 253 -14.58 17.09 10.75
N ALA A 254 -13.85 15.97 10.60
CA ALA A 254 -14.06 14.77 11.39
C ALA A 254 -13.85 15.01 12.90
N GLU A 255 -12.96 15.94 13.24
CA GLU A 255 -12.68 16.38 14.60
C GLU A 255 -13.93 16.96 15.29
N LEU A 256 -14.69 17.79 14.57
CA LEU A 256 -15.88 18.45 15.11
C LEU A 256 -17.03 17.47 15.32
N ILE A 257 -17.32 16.63 14.33
CA ILE A 257 -18.48 15.72 14.40
C ILE A 257 -18.28 14.55 15.38
N ARG A 258 -17.05 14.38 15.89
CA ARG A 258 -16.73 13.39 16.93
C ARG A 258 -16.96 13.92 18.34
N LEU A 259 -17.22 15.22 18.50
CA LEU A 259 -17.57 15.83 19.79
C LEU A 259 -18.96 15.34 20.21
N GLY A 260 -19.12 14.97 21.49
CA GLY A 260 -20.35 14.37 22.01
C GLY A 260 -21.59 15.22 21.71
N CYS A 261 -21.52 16.50 22.06
CA CYS A 261 -22.56 17.50 21.82
C CYS A 261 -22.97 17.62 20.34
N VAL A 262 -22.04 17.39 19.40
CA VAL A 262 -22.32 17.42 17.95
C VAL A 262 -22.83 16.07 17.45
N SER A 263 -22.34 14.97 18.01
CA SER A 263 -22.73 13.62 17.58
C SER A 263 -24.17 13.26 17.93
N SER A 264 -24.72 13.81 19.02
CA SER A 264 -26.11 13.56 19.45
C SER A 264 -27.16 14.00 18.41
N PRO A 265 -27.19 15.27 17.95
CA PRO A 265 -28.14 15.69 16.91
C PRO A 265 -27.90 14.98 15.56
N LEU A 266 -26.66 14.62 15.25
CA LEU A 266 -26.35 13.82 14.04
C LEU A 266 -26.87 12.38 14.13
N TYR A 267 -26.95 11.79 15.33
CA TYR A 267 -27.56 10.49 15.53
C TYR A 267 -29.08 10.55 15.36
N ALA A 268 -29.74 11.59 15.86
CA ALA A 268 -31.16 11.82 15.59
C ALA A 268 -31.43 11.94 14.07
N LEU A 269 -30.58 12.68 13.35
CA LEU A 269 -30.63 12.76 11.90
C LEU A 269 -30.44 11.39 11.22
N LEU A 270 -29.50 10.56 11.71
CA LEU A 270 -29.31 9.20 11.18
C LEU A 270 -30.57 8.35 11.34
N LEU A 271 -31.24 8.43 12.49
CA LEU A 271 -32.50 7.71 12.73
C LEU A 271 -33.61 8.19 11.80
N ARG A 272 -33.75 9.51 11.62
CA ARG A 272 -34.70 10.08 10.65
C ARG A 272 -34.41 9.61 9.23
N CYS A 273 -33.16 9.66 8.79
CA CYS A 273 -32.74 9.14 7.48
C CYS A 273 -33.10 7.66 7.34
N TRP A 274 -32.86 6.86 8.38
CA TRP A 274 -33.17 5.43 8.40
C TRP A 274 -34.67 5.16 8.28
N ASP A 275 -35.49 5.91 8.99
CA ASP A 275 -36.95 5.80 8.94
C ASP A 275 -37.49 6.17 7.55
N GLU A 276 -37.07 7.31 7.01
CA GLU A 276 -37.47 7.79 5.68
C GLU A 276 -36.89 6.96 4.53
N GLY A 277 -35.80 6.22 4.77
CA GLY A 277 -35.10 5.46 3.72
C GLY A 277 -34.26 6.34 2.78
N THR A 278 -33.98 7.60 3.15
CA THR A 278 -33.25 8.56 2.32
C THR A 278 -32.16 9.31 3.11
N VAL A 279 -31.17 9.88 2.41
CA VAL A 279 -30.15 10.76 2.99
C VAL A 279 -30.22 12.15 2.37
N PRO A 280 -29.79 13.22 3.08
CA PRO A 280 -29.76 14.57 2.53
C PRO A 280 -28.93 14.71 1.26
N GLN A 281 -29.32 15.59 0.33
CA GLN A 281 -28.70 15.74 -1.00
C GLN A 281 -27.20 16.05 -0.91
N GLU A 282 -26.77 16.87 0.04
CA GLU A 282 -25.36 17.22 0.23
C GLU A 282 -24.49 16.00 0.65
N MET A 283 -25.09 14.93 1.18
CA MET A 283 -24.42 13.66 1.47
C MET A 283 -24.32 12.73 0.25
N ARG A 284 -25.12 13.00 -0.79
CA ARG A 284 -25.12 12.27 -2.08
C ARG A 284 -24.04 12.82 -3.01
N ASP A 285 -24.01 14.15 -3.16
CA ASP A 285 -23.17 14.88 -4.11
C ASP A 285 -21.66 14.72 -3.88
N ALA A 286 -20.88 14.95 -4.93
CA ALA A 286 -19.42 14.80 -4.89
C ALA A 286 -18.66 15.95 -5.57
N ASP A 287 -17.65 16.46 -4.87
CA ASP A 287 -16.59 17.28 -5.46
C ASP A 287 -15.44 16.38 -5.96
N ILE A 288 -15.27 16.23 -7.27
CA ILE A 288 -14.26 15.37 -7.89
C ILE A 288 -12.93 16.11 -8.02
N VAL A 289 -11.89 15.60 -7.36
CA VAL A 289 -10.50 16.08 -7.50
C VAL A 289 -9.73 15.18 -8.45
N THR A 290 -9.09 15.77 -9.46
CA THR A 290 -8.31 15.02 -10.46
C THR A 290 -6.86 14.80 -10.00
N LEU A 291 -6.40 13.55 -10.06
CA LEU A 291 -5.04 13.14 -9.70
C LEU A 291 -4.35 12.47 -10.88
N TYR A 292 -3.25 13.04 -11.35
CA TYR A 292 -2.46 12.45 -12.43
C TYR A 292 -1.93 11.06 -12.04
N LYS A 293 -2.15 10.06 -12.90
CA LYS A 293 -1.78 8.65 -12.66
C LYS A 293 -0.26 8.41 -12.64
N GLY A 294 0.55 9.38 -13.05
CA GLY A 294 2.00 9.24 -13.13
C GLY A 294 2.49 8.62 -14.45
N LYS A 295 1.58 8.36 -15.39
CA LYS A 295 1.81 7.79 -16.72
C LYS A 295 0.84 8.42 -17.73
N GLY A 296 1.20 8.38 -19.01
CA GLY A 296 0.41 8.97 -20.11
C GLY A 296 0.62 10.48 -20.28
N ASP A 297 -0.03 11.05 -21.29
CA ASP A 297 0.01 12.49 -21.58
C ASP A 297 -0.67 13.29 -20.45
N ARG A 298 -0.01 14.35 -19.96
CA ARG A 298 -0.55 15.24 -18.92
C ARG A 298 -1.67 16.15 -19.43
N GLY A 299 -1.80 16.35 -20.73
CA GLY A 299 -2.90 17.10 -21.34
C GLY A 299 -4.17 16.27 -21.50
N ASP A 300 -4.09 14.94 -21.49
CA ASP A 300 -5.24 14.05 -21.64
C ASP A 300 -5.93 13.79 -20.28
N CYS A 301 -7.23 14.07 -20.21
CA CYS A 301 -8.07 13.80 -19.04
C CYS A 301 -8.04 12.32 -18.59
N ASN A 302 -7.89 11.37 -19.53
CA ASN A 302 -7.82 9.93 -19.20
C ASN A 302 -6.56 9.55 -18.41
N SER A 303 -5.50 10.37 -18.45
CA SER A 303 -4.29 10.18 -17.64
C SER A 303 -4.48 10.56 -16.17
N TYR A 304 -5.68 11.00 -15.78
CA TYR A 304 -6.03 11.36 -14.41
C TYR A 304 -7.05 10.39 -13.83
N ARG A 305 -7.11 10.38 -12.50
CA ARG A 305 -8.08 9.65 -11.69
C ARG A 305 -8.92 10.67 -10.93
N GLY A 306 -10.24 10.59 -11.05
CA GLY A 306 -11.17 11.38 -10.25
C GLY A 306 -11.34 10.77 -8.87
N ILE A 307 -11.19 11.57 -7.82
CA ILE A 307 -11.48 11.17 -6.44
C ILE A 307 -12.59 12.07 -5.91
N SER A 308 -13.71 11.47 -5.52
CA SER A 308 -14.85 12.15 -4.93
C SER A 308 -14.55 12.55 -3.47
N LEU A 309 -14.58 13.86 -3.21
CA LEU A 309 -14.68 14.41 -1.87
C LEU A 309 -16.15 14.50 -1.48
N LEU A 310 -16.53 13.70 -0.47
CA LEU A 310 -17.89 13.61 0.05
C LEU A 310 -17.96 14.17 1.48
N SER A 311 -19.18 14.54 1.89
CA SER A 311 -19.54 14.93 3.25
C SER A 311 -18.93 13.99 4.30
N ILE A 312 -18.39 14.56 5.37
CA ILE A 312 -17.83 13.74 6.45
C ILE A 312 -18.94 13.10 7.28
N VAL A 313 -20.07 13.80 7.47
CA VAL A 313 -21.28 13.25 8.10
C VAL A 313 -21.83 12.11 7.24
N GLY A 314 -21.98 12.32 5.92
CA GLY A 314 -22.39 11.26 4.99
C GLY A 314 -21.49 10.02 5.04
N LYS A 315 -20.16 10.21 5.21
CA LYS A 315 -19.22 9.08 5.42
C LYS A 315 -19.42 8.37 6.75
N ALA A 316 -19.85 9.06 7.81
CA ALA A 316 -20.17 8.45 9.09
C ALA A 316 -21.41 7.54 8.94
N PHE A 317 -22.45 8.03 8.27
CA PHE A 317 -23.69 7.28 8.03
C PHE A 317 -23.41 6.07 7.13
N ALA A 318 -22.70 6.30 6.03
CA ALA A 318 -22.28 5.24 5.12
C ALA A 318 -21.38 4.18 5.80
N LYS A 319 -20.67 4.51 6.89
CA LYS A 319 -19.90 3.54 7.70
C LYS A 319 -20.78 2.64 8.57
N VAL A 320 -21.92 3.15 9.04
CA VAL A 320 -22.92 2.33 9.75
C VAL A 320 -23.49 1.30 8.77
N VAL A 321 -23.93 1.77 7.59
CA VAL A 321 -24.41 0.94 6.48
C VAL A 321 -23.36 -0.09 6.05
N LEU A 322 -22.10 0.35 5.90
CA LEU A 322 -21.00 -0.52 5.46
C LEU A 322 -20.83 -1.75 6.36
N ARG A 323 -20.90 -1.59 7.69
CA ARG A 323 -20.72 -2.72 8.62
C ARG A 323 -21.79 -3.79 8.45
N ARG A 324 -23.02 -3.37 8.17
CA ARG A 324 -24.14 -4.29 7.91
C ARG A 324 -23.97 -4.97 6.55
N LEU A 325 -23.56 -4.20 5.54
CA LEU A 325 -23.27 -4.71 4.21
C LEU A 325 -22.09 -5.71 4.20
N GLU A 326 -21.08 -5.52 5.05
CA GLU A 326 -19.95 -6.44 5.18
C GLU A 326 -20.39 -7.85 5.65
N THR A 327 -21.46 -7.95 6.44
CA THR A 327 -22.07 -9.24 6.82
C THR A 327 -22.52 -10.00 5.58
N LEU A 328 -23.23 -9.35 4.65
CA LEU A 328 -23.68 -9.94 3.38
C LEU A 328 -22.52 -10.23 2.43
N ALA A 329 -21.59 -9.27 2.29
CA ALA A 329 -20.43 -9.39 1.41
C ALA A 329 -19.57 -10.62 1.75
N SER A 330 -19.40 -10.90 3.05
CA SER A 330 -18.60 -12.03 3.54
C SER A 330 -19.08 -13.39 3.01
N GLN A 331 -20.37 -13.50 2.67
CA GLN A 331 -21.00 -14.75 2.28
C GLN A 331 -20.87 -15.08 0.77
N ILE A 332 -20.47 -14.10 -0.05
CA ILE A 332 -20.34 -14.26 -1.51
C ILE A 332 -18.91 -14.05 -2.01
N TYR A 333 -18.04 -13.42 -1.21
CA TYR A 333 -16.67 -13.18 -1.61
C TYR A 333 -15.91 -14.49 -1.80
N PRO A 334 -15.34 -14.74 -2.98
CA PRO A 334 -14.46 -15.88 -3.14
C PRO A 334 -13.24 -15.70 -2.22
N GLU A 335 -12.63 -16.82 -1.84
CA GLU A 335 -11.45 -16.80 -0.99
C GLU A 335 -10.32 -15.96 -1.64
N SER A 336 -10.17 -16.14 -2.95
CA SER A 336 -9.16 -15.52 -3.83
C SER A 336 -9.20 -14.00 -3.82
N GLN A 337 -10.34 -13.38 -3.52
CA GLN A 337 -10.48 -11.92 -3.42
C GLN A 337 -9.83 -11.38 -2.14
N CYS A 338 -8.70 -10.71 -2.28
CA CYS A 338 -7.95 -10.08 -1.18
C CYS A 338 -8.10 -8.56 -1.07
N GLY A 339 -8.61 -7.89 -2.11
CA GLY A 339 -8.78 -6.44 -2.12
C GLY A 339 -9.79 -5.96 -1.09
N PHE A 340 -9.44 -4.89 -0.38
CA PHE A 340 -10.31 -4.17 0.57
C PHE A 340 -10.89 -5.01 1.72
N ARG A 341 -10.34 -6.20 1.99
CA ARG A 341 -10.81 -7.10 3.06
C ARG A 341 -9.85 -7.12 4.24
N ALA A 342 -10.41 -7.22 5.44
CA ALA A 342 -9.63 -7.40 6.66
C ALA A 342 -8.86 -8.73 6.64
N GLY A 343 -7.66 -8.74 7.23
CA GLY A 343 -6.81 -9.93 7.34
C GLY A 343 -6.19 -10.41 6.03
N ARG A 344 -6.27 -9.62 4.95
CA ARG A 344 -5.72 -9.96 3.62
C ARG A 344 -4.76 -8.87 3.14
N SER A 345 -3.74 -9.26 2.38
CA SER A 345 -2.73 -8.33 1.87
C SER A 345 -2.37 -8.60 0.42
N THR A 346 -1.66 -7.65 -0.22
CA THR A 346 -1.12 -7.85 -1.57
C THR A 346 -0.13 -9.01 -1.63
N ASN A 347 0.61 -9.25 -0.54
CA ASN A 347 1.58 -10.35 -0.47
C ASN A 347 0.92 -11.73 -0.56
N ASP A 348 -0.34 -11.85 -0.14
CA ASP A 348 -1.08 -13.12 -0.16
C ASP A 348 -1.14 -13.64 -1.59
N MET A 349 -1.62 -12.81 -2.53
CA MET A 349 -1.74 -13.18 -3.95
C MET A 349 -0.39 -13.17 -4.69
N ILE A 350 0.55 -12.27 -4.33
CA ILE A 350 1.92 -12.31 -4.88
C ILE A 350 2.60 -13.64 -4.52
N PHE A 351 2.45 -14.09 -3.27
CA PHE A 351 3.01 -15.34 -2.79
C PHE A 351 2.35 -16.54 -3.47
N THR A 352 1.02 -16.56 -3.53
CA THR A 352 0.28 -17.63 -4.21
C THR A 352 0.72 -17.78 -5.67
N LEU A 353 0.77 -16.68 -6.44
CA LEU A 353 1.22 -16.70 -7.83
C LEU A 353 2.62 -17.31 -7.98
N ARG A 354 3.57 -16.86 -7.15
CA ARG A 354 4.96 -17.37 -7.16
C ARG A 354 5.01 -18.85 -6.78
N GLN A 355 4.18 -19.30 -5.85
CA GLN A 355 4.11 -20.72 -5.49
C GLN A 355 3.54 -21.57 -6.63
N LEU A 356 2.53 -21.09 -7.37
CA LEU A 356 2.02 -21.78 -8.56
C LEU A 356 3.09 -21.89 -9.65
N GLN A 357 3.87 -20.82 -9.88
CA GLN A 357 5.01 -20.84 -10.80
C GLN A 357 6.09 -21.84 -10.36
N GLU A 358 6.47 -21.83 -9.07
CA GLU A 358 7.46 -22.77 -8.51
C GLU A 358 7.01 -24.23 -8.70
N LYS A 359 5.75 -24.53 -8.39
CA LYS A 359 5.19 -25.89 -8.49
C LYS A 359 5.07 -26.36 -9.93
N SER A 360 4.54 -25.53 -10.83
CA SER A 360 4.43 -25.91 -12.25
C SER A 360 5.82 -26.20 -12.84
N ARG A 361 6.82 -25.38 -12.48
CA ARG A 361 8.22 -25.61 -12.90
C ARG A 361 8.83 -26.85 -12.26
N GLU A 362 8.52 -27.14 -10.99
CA GLU A 362 8.98 -28.36 -10.32
C GLU A 362 8.49 -29.62 -11.03
N HIS A 363 7.26 -29.60 -11.55
CA HIS A 363 6.64 -30.73 -12.26
C HIS A 363 6.83 -30.66 -13.79
N CYS A 364 7.62 -29.72 -14.31
CA CYS A 364 7.81 -29.51 -15.75
C CYS A 364 6.50 -29.31 -16.53
N LEU A 365 5.52 -28.67 -15.90
CA LEU A 365 4.28 -28.28 -16.55
C LEU A 365 4.32 -26.82 -17.00
N PRO A 366 3.72 -26.52 -18.16
CA PRO A 366 3.39 -25.17 -18.52
C PRO A 366 2.53 -24.47 -17.47
N LEU A 367 2.68 -23.15 -17.38
CA LEU A 367 1.75 -22.30 -16.62
C LEU A 367 1.43 -21.09 -17.47
N TYR A 368 0.15 -20.96 -17.79
CA TYR A 368 -0.42 -19.86 -18.55
C TYR A 368 -1.10 -18.91 -17.58
N MET A 369 -0.83 -17.61 -17.71
CA MET A 369 -1.35 -16.56 -16.83
C MET A 369 -1.92 -15.42 -17.67
N ALA A 370 -3.15 -15.00 -17.39
CA ALA A 370 -3.73 -13.77 -17.94
C ALA A 370 -3.83 -12.72 -16.83
N SER A 371 -3.12 -11.60 -16.97
CA SER A 371 -3.26 -10.43 -16.09
C SER A 371 -4.31 -9.50 -16.68
N VAL A 372 -5.51 -9.50 -16.12
CA VAL A 372 -6.68 -8.80 -16.65
C VAL A 372 -6.81 -7.41 -16.01
N ASP A 373 -6.98 -6.38 -16.85
CA ASP A 373 -7.27 -4.99 -16.43
C ASP A 373 -8.67 -4.62 -16.92
N LEU A 374 -9.54 -4.14 -16.02
CA LEU A 374 -10.90 -3.71 -16.35
C LEU A 374 -10.94 -2.22 -16.70
N ASN A 375 -11.75 -1.84 -17.69
CA ASN A 375 -11.93 -0.44 -18.06
C ASN A 375 -12.72 0.31 -16.99
N LYS A 376 -12.03 1.18 -16.24
CA LYS A 376 -12.64 2.10 -15.27
C LYS A 376 -13.63 1.38 -14.34
N ALA A 377 -13.19 0.26 -13.74
CA ALA A 377 -14.05 -0.73 -13.07
C ALA A 377 -15.07 -0.12 -12.07
N PHE A 378 -14.65 0.83 -11.25
CA PHE A 378 -15.54 1.51 -10.30
C PHE A 378 -16.56 2.42 -10.99
N ASP A 379 -16.15 3.11 -12.05
CA ASP A 379 -16.95 4.14 -12.72
C ASP A 379 -18.01 3.55 -13.67
N THR A 380 -17.91 2.26 -13.99
CA THR A 380 -18.76 1.58 -15.00
C THR A 380 -19.81 0.66 -14.41
N VAL A 381 -19.81 0.41 -13.09
CA VAL A 381 -20.80 -0.45 -12.42
C VAL A 381 -22.23 0.02 -12.71
N SER A 382 -23.09 -0.89 -13.19
CA SER A 382 -24.52 -0.66 -13.32
C SER A 382 -25.16 -0.54 -11.93
N ARG A 383 -25.85 0.58 -11.65
CA ARG A 383 -26.46 0.81 -10.33
C ARG A 383 -27.69 -0.06 -10.11
N GLU A 384 -28.63 -0.07 -11.05
CA GLU A 384 -29.82 -0.93 -10.95
C GLU A 384 -29.42 -2.40 -10.84
N GLY A 385 -28.49 -2.86 -11.68
CA GLY A 385 -27.97 -4.22 -11.59
C GLY A 385 -27.26 -4.52 -10.26
N LEU A 386 -26.50 -3.56 -9.71
CA LEU A 386 -25.93 -3.70 -8.36
C LEU A 386 -27.02 -3.85 -7.30
N TYR A 387 -28.11 -3.10 -7.38
CA TYR A 387 -29.20 -3.18 -6.42
C TYR A 387 -29.97 -4.49 -6.51
N GLU A 388 -30.15 -5.03 -7.71
CA GLU A 388 -30.72 -6.36 -7.93
C GLU A 388 -29.82 -7.46 -7.37
N VAL A 389 -28.50 -7.36 -7.59
CA VAL A 389 -27.51 -8.27 -6.96
C VAL A 389 -27.62 -8.19 -5.44
N LEU A 390 -27.68 -6.99 -4.85
CA LEU A 390 -27.84 -6.80 -3.41
C LEU A 390 -29.11 -7.49 -2.88
N SER A 391 -30.24 -7.29 -3.56
CA SER A 391 -31.50 -7.95 -3.21
C SER A 391 -31.36 -9.48 -3.25
N LYS A 392 -30.77 -10.03 -4.32
CA LYS A 392 -30.55 -11.48 -4.47
C LYS A 392 -29.64 -12.09 -3.41
N ILE A 393 -28.65 -11.36 -2.91
CA ILE A 393 -27.77 -11.87 -1.83
C ILE A 393 -28.37 -11.69 -0.42
N GLY A 394 -29.65 -11.30 -0.32
CA GLY A 394 -30.38 -11.19 0.93
C GLY A 394 -30.31 -9.80 1.60
N CYS A 395 -29.95 -8.75 0.86
CA CYS A 395 -30.01 -7.39 1.40
C CYS A 395 -31.47 -6.98 1.65
N PRO A 396 -31.84 -6.66 2.89
CA PRO A 396 -33.21 -6.29 3.21
C PRO A 396 -33.59 -4.90 2.65
N PRO A 397 -34.90 -4.63 2.47
CA PRO A 397 -35.36 -3.46 1.72
C PRO A 397 -34.96 -2.12 2.29
N LYS A 398 -34.94 -1.93 3.63
CA LYS A 398 -34.61 -0.62 4.21
C LYS A 398 -33.14 -0.30 4.06
N LEU A 399 -32.25 -1.26 4.36
CA LEU A 399 -30.81 -1.13 4.13
C LEU A 399 -30.53 -0.83 2.65
N LEU A 400 -31.22 -1.51 1.74
CA LEU A 400 -31.11 -1.26 0.30
C LEU A 400 -31.57 0.15 -0.06
N SER A 401 -32.70 0.63 0.47
CA SER A 401 -33.19 2.01 0.26
C SER A 401 -32.15 3.05 0.65
N ILE A 402 -31.50 2.88 1.81
CA ILE A 402 -30.45 3.79 2.26
C ILE A 402 -29.23 3.73 1.31
N ILE A 403 -28.80 2.54 0.89
CA ILE A 403 -27.70 2.38 -0.08
C ILE A 403 -28.03 3.05 -1.42
N ARG A 404 -29.26 2.90 -1.91
CA ARG A 404 -29.76 3.55 -3.13
C ARG A 404 -29.73 5.07 -3.00
N SER A 405 -30.26 5.60 -1.89
CA SER A 405 -30.34 7.04 -1.63
C SER A 405 -28.99 7.77 -1.69
N PHE A 406 -27.89 7.08 -1.41
CA PHE A 406 -26.53 7.62 -1.52
C PHE A 406 -26.05 7.86 -2.96
N HIS A 407 -26.80 7.39 -3.96
CA HIS A 407 -26.47 7.44 -5.38
C HIS A 407 -27.59 8.10 -6.19
N ASP A 408 -28.84 7.96 -5.76
CA ASP A 408 -29.99 8.55 -6.45
C ASP A 408 -29.88 10.07 -6.53
N THR A 409 -30.21 10.64 -7.70
CA THR A 409 -30.14 12.08 -8.00
C THR A 409 -28.80 12.74 -7.67
N MET A 410 -27.71 11.98 -7.68
CA MET A 410 -26.38 12.47 -7.34
C MET A 410 -25.83 13.41 -8.42
N ASN A 411 -25.30 14.55 -7.97
CA ASN A 411 -24.51 15.45 -8.80
C ASN A 411 -23.01 15.38 -8.48
N GLY A 412 -22.19 15.51 -9.53
CA GLY A 412 -20.75 15.64 -9.47
C GLY A 412 -20.29 17.02 -9.95
N SER A 413 -19.22 17.54 -9.38
CA SER A 413 -18.55 18.75 -9.89
C SER A 413 -17.04 18.57 -9.82
N VAL A 414 -16.28 19.06 -10.80
CA VAL A 414 -14.83 18.92 -10.80
C VAL A 414 -14.17 20.10 -10.10
N ILE A 415 -13.25 19.83 -9.18
CA ILE A 415 -12.33 20.83 -8.62
C ILE A 415 -10.99 20.74 -9.36
N PHE A 416 -10.68 21.77 -10.13
CA PHE A 416 -9.41 21.90 -10.84
C PHE A 416 -8.78 23.27 -10.55
N ASP A 417 -7.52 23.27 -10.13
CA ASP A 417 -6.76 24.47 -9.74
C ASP A 417 -7.47 25.45 -8.78
N GLY A 418 -8.30 24.89 -7.89
CA GLY A 418 -9.02 25.61 -6.85
C GLY A 418 -10.32 26.27 -7.29
N GLU A 419 -10.72 26.06 -8.54
CA GLU A 419 -12.03 26.43 -9.06
C GLU A 419 -12.90 25.19 -9.26
N LYS A 420 -14.22 25.39 -9.26
CA LYS A 420 -15.24 24.34 -9.33
C LYS A 420 -15.98 24.48 -10.66
N SER A 421 -16.19 23.36 -11.36
CA SER A 421 -17.02 23.32 -12.57
C SER A 421 -18.51 23.40 -12.23
N GLU A 422 -19.33 23.61 -13.25
CA GLU A 422 -20.77 23.35 -13.16
C GLU A 422 -21.05 21.89 -12.77
N PRO A 423 -22.16 21.63 -12.06
CA PRO A 423 -22.57 20.29 -11.68
C PRO A 423 -23.08 19.49 -12.88
N PHE A 424 -22.90 18.17 -12.82
CA PHE A 424 -23.42 17.21 -13.79
C PHE A 424 -23.98 15.97 -13.07
N ALA A 425 -24.97 15.32 -13.68
CA ALA A 425 -25.56 14.11 -13.12
C ALA A 425 -24.57 12.93 -13.17
N VAL A 426 -24.58 12.11 -12.11
CA VAL A 426 -23.80 10.87 -12.03
C VAL A 426 -24.77 9.70 -11.98
N ASN A 427 -24.98 9.01 -13.10
CA ASN A 427 -26.02 7.98 -13.23
C ASN A 427 -25.50 6.54 -13.09
N ARG A 428 -24.20 6.31 -13.28
CA ARG A 428 -23.57 4.99 -13.08
C ARG A 428 -22.32 5.03 -12.21
N GLY A 429 -21.83 3.84 -11.90
CA GLY A 429 -20.62 3.64 -11.12
C GLY A 429 -20.80 3.80 -9.62
N VAL A 430 -19.81 3.30 -8.89
CA VAL A 430 -19.63 3.52 -7.46
C VAL A 430 -18.54 4.56 -7.23
N ARG A 431 -18.79 5.49 -6.30
CA ARG A 431 -17.97 6.70 -6.09
C ARG A 431 -16.55 6.37 -5.63
N GLN A 432 -15.52 6.70 -6.44
CA GLN A 432 -14.12 6.56 -6.02
C GLN A 432 -13.80 7.52 -4.86
N GLY A 433 -13.67 6.99 -3.64
CA GLY A 433 -13.48 7.77 -2.41
C GLY A 433 -14.65 7.66 -1.42
N CYS A 434 -15.77 7.05 -1.83
CA CYS A 434 -16.81 6.62 -0.91
C CYS A 434 -16.34 5.42 -0.07
N VAL A 435 -16.86 5.35 1.16
CA VAL A 435 -16.61 4.23 2.08
C VAL A 435 -17.34 2.95 1.66
N LEU A 436 -18.49 3.05 0.99
CA LEU A 436 -19.26 1.89 0.51
C LEU A 436 -18.72 1.30 -0.79
N ALA A 437 -18.12 2.14 -1.64
CA ALA A 437 -17.75 1.76 -3.00
C ALA A 437 -16.88 0.49 -3.10
N PRO A 438 -15.85 0.28 -2.26
CA PRO A 438 -15.05 -0.94 -2.31
C PRO A 438 -15.86 -2.22 -2.08
N THR A 439 -16.78 -2.20 -1.10
CA THR A 439 -17.58 -3.37 -0.74
C THR A 439 -18.67 -3.63 -1.78
N LEU A 440 -19.33 -2.57 -2.25
CA LEU A 440 -20.31 -2.65 -3.35
C LEU A 440 -19.68 -3.21 -4.63
N PHE A 441 -18.51 -2.68 -5.03
CA PHE A 441 -17.77 -3.22 -6.16
C PHE A 441 -17.37 -4.67 -5.94
N GLY A 442 -16.84 -5.02 -4.76
CA GLY A 442 -16.48 -6.40 -4.44
C GLY A 442 -17.67 -7.35 -4.55
N ILE A 443 -18.86 -6.92 -4.12
CA ILE A 443 -20.10 -7.72 -4.20
C ILE A 443 -20.46 -7.95 -5.67
N PHE A 444 -20.52 -6.87 -6.43
CA PHE A 444 -20.80 -6.89 -7.87
C PHE A 444 -19.82 -7.80 -8.63
N PHE A 445 -18.53 -7.63 -8.35
CA PHE A 445 -17.48 -8.41 -8.99
C PHE A 445 -17.52 -9.89 -8.56
N SER A 446 -17.93 -10.20 -7.33
CA SER A 446 -18.13 -11.59 -6.90
C SER A 446 -19.32 -12.23 -7.61
N ALA A 447 -20.42 -11.48 -7.82
CA ALA A 447 -21.56 -11.96 -8.61
C ALA A 447 -21.17 -12.22 -10.08
N LEU A 448 -20.37 -11.35 -10.67
CA LEU A 448 -19.77 -11.55 -12.00
C LEU A 448 -18.93 -12.83 -12.02
N LEU A 449 -18.05 -13.03 -11.05
CA LEU A 449 -17.21 -14.23 -10.97
C LEU A 449 -18.04 -15.49 -10.81
N LEU A 450 -19.07 -15.48 -9.95
CA LEU A 450 -19.99 -16.61 -9.81
C LEU A 450 -20.62 -16.97 -11.16
N THR A 451 -21.00 -15.97 -11.96
CA THR A 451 -21.56 -16.17 -13.30
C THR A 451 -20.51 -16.68 -14.30
N ALA A 452 -19.29 -16.14 -14.28
CA ALA A 452 -18.21 -16.54 -15.18
C ALA A 452 -17.80 -18.00 -14.97
N PHE A 453 -17.80 -18.43 -13.72
CA PHE A 453 -17.06 -19.59 -13.26
C PHE A 453 -17.93 -20.65 -12.59
N GLU A 454 -19.25 -20.52 -12.73
CA GLU A 454 -20.22 -21.52 -12.36
C GLU A 454 -19.87 -22.87 -13.02
N ASN A 455 -19.82 -23.93 -12.20
CA ASN A 455 -19.51 -25.30 -12.62
C ASN A 455 -18.24 -25.45 -13.47
N CYS A 456 -17.30 -24.50 -13.36
CA CYS A 456 -16.04 -24.55 -14.07
C CYS A 456 -14.99 -25.25 -13.19
N ASP A 457 -14.44 -26.34 -13.72
CA ASP A 457 -13.40 -27.17 -13.13
C ASP A 457 -12.00 -26.84 -13.66
N VAL A 458 -11.89 -25.82 -14.52
CA VAL A 458 -10.63 -25.38 -15.12
C VAL A 458 -9.77 -24.57 -14.15
N GLY A 459 -8.47 -24.85 -14.15
CA GLY A 459 -7.44 -24.08 -13.44
C GLY A 459 -6.20 -24.90 -13.17
N VAL A 460 -5.39 -24.48 -12.20
CA VAL A 460 -4.25 -25.28 -11.72
C VAL A 460 -4.75 -26.23 -10.62
N HIS A 461 -4.78 -27.52 -10.94
CA HIS A 461 -5.19 -28.57 -10.01
C HIS A 461 -4.07 -28.90 -9.02
N LEU A 462 -4.42 -28.86 -7.74
CA LEU A 462 -3.52 -29.05 -6.62
C LEU A 462 -4.09 -30.07 -5.64
N HIS A 463 -3.22 -30.90 -5.09
CA HIS A 463 -3.51 -31.67 -3.89
C HIS A 463 -2.94 -30.95 -2.68
N THR A 464 -3.80 -30.49 -1.80
CA THR A 464 -3.42 -29.86 -0.52
C THR A 464 -3.70 -30.78 0.66
N ARG A 465 -3.16 -30.42 1.82
CA ARG A 465 -3.28 -31.17 3.07
C ARG A 465 -3.75 -30.25 4.18
N LYS A 466 -4.48 -30.82 5.14
CA LYS A 466 -4.94 -30.11 6.35
C LYS A 466 -3.85 -29.98 7.42
N ASP A 467 -2.88 -30.90 7.48
CA ASP A 467 -1.83 -30.87 8.49
C ASP A 467 -0.63 -29.96 8.11
N GLY A 468 -0.15 -29.19 9.09
CA GLY A 468 0.73 -28.03 8.87
C GLY A 468 2.21 -28.33 8.61
N ARG A 469 2.61 -29.60 8.48
CA ARG A 469 4.02 -30.01 8.49
C ARG A 469 4.72 -29.80 7.14
N LEU A 470 5.21 -28.59 6.87
CA LEU A 470 5.69 -28.15 5.55
C LEU A 470 6.73 -29.10 4.93
N PHE A 471 7.65 -29.65 5.74
CA PHE A 471 8.78 -30.46 5.25
C PHE A 471 8.52 -31.97 5.18
N ASN A 472 7.39 -32.46 5.70
CA ASN A 472 7.10 -33.89 5.67
C ASN A 472 6.33 -34.27 4.41
N ILE A 473 6.97 -34.98 3.48
CA ILE A 473 6.40 -35.35 2.17
C ILE A 473 5.53 -36.63 2.26
N SER A 474 5.70 -37.48 3.28
CA SER A 474 4.98 -38.77 3.36
C SER A 474 3.46 -38.60 3.48
N LEU A 475 2.99 -37.42 3.91
CA LEU A 475 1.58 -37.13 4.16
C LEU A 475 0.77 -36.87 2.88
N LEU A 476 1.41 -36.42 1.79
CA LEU A 476 0.74 -36.28 0.48
C LEU A 476 0.40 -37.65 -0.14
N LYS A 477 1.06 -38.72 0.33
CA LYS A 477 0.75 -40.10 -0.08
C LYS A 477 -0.51 -40.65 0.60
N SER A 478 -1.04 -39.99 1.63
CA SER A 478 -2.22 -40.45 2.37
C SER A 478 -3.52 -39.96 1.73
N LYS A 479 -4.29 -40.88 1.14
CA LYS A 479 -5.60 -40.57 0.53
C LYS A 479 -6.61 -39.96 1.51
N ARG A 480 -6.54 -40.27 2.81
CA ARG A 480 -7.49 -39.75 3.82
C ARG A 480 -7.24 -38.29 4.25
N LYS A 481 -6.05 -37.75 4.02
CA LYS A 481 -5.64 -36.40 4.50
C LYS A 481 -5.51 -35.35 3.38
N ARG A 482 -5.74 -35.78 2.14
CA ARG A 482 -5.63 -34.98 0.91
C ARG A 482 -6.95 -34.26 0.64
N GLN A 483 -6.86 -33.03 0.12
CA GLN A 483 -7.99 -32.28 -0.42
C GLN A 483 -7.62 -31.76 -1.80
N ASP A 484 -8.59 -31.76 -2.71
CA ASP A 484 -8.40 -31.21 -4.05
C ASP A 484 -8.69 -29.71 -4.02
N LEU A 485 -7.85 -28.94 -4.70
CA LEU A 485 -7.91 -27.48 -4.79
C LEU A 485 -7.68 -27.10 -6.25
N ILE A 486 -8.52 -26.21 -6.77
CA ILE A 486 -8.32 -25.60 -8.09
C ILE A 486 -7.95 -24.14 -7.86
N ALA A 487 -6.72 -23.77 -8.21
CA ALA A 487 -6.30 -22.38 -8.22
C ALA A 487 -6.54 -21.80 -9.62
N ARG A 488 -7.49 -20.86 -9.73
CA ARG A 488 -7.96 -20.33 -11.02
C ARG A 488 -7.78 -18.82 -11.10
N GLU A 489 -8.33 -18.08 -10.14
CA GLU A 489 -8.21 -16.63 -10.08
C GLU A 489 -7.46 -16.14 -8.84
N LEU A 490 -6.65 -15.10 -9.02
CA LEU A 490 -5.90 -14.42 -7.97
C LEU A 490 -6.30 -12.94 -8.01
N LEU A 491 -7.04 -12.51 -7.00
CA LEU A 491 -7.81 -11.26 -7.08
C LEU A 491 -7.38 -10.26 -6.00
N TYR A 492 -7.24 -9.01 -6.42
CA TYR A 492 -7.09 -7.89 -5.50
C TYR A 492 -7.85 -6.68 -6.03
N ALA A 493 -9.05 -6.46 -5.49
CA ALA A 493 -9.98 -5.49 -6.01
C ALA A 493 -10.32 -5.79 -7.48
N ASP A 494 -10.03 -4.86 -8.39
CA ASP A 494 -10.18 -4.99 -9.84
C ASP A 494 -9.00 -5.70 -10.53
N ASP A 495 -7.83 -5.77 -9.90
CA ASP A 495 -6.68 -6.50 -10.45
C ASP A 495 -6.95 -8.01 -10.37
N ALA A 496 -7.04 -8.67 -11.51
CA ALA A 496 -7.27 -10.12 -11.61
C ALA A 496 -6.15 -10.81 -12.39
N ALA A 497 -5.69 -11.95 -11.88
CA ALA A 497 -4.83 -12.87 -12.61
C ALA A 497 -5.50 -14.24 -12.71
N LEU A 498 -5.75 -14.71 -13.94
CA LEU A 498 -6.29 -16.03 -14.23
C LEU A 498 -5.14 -16.99 -14.56
N VAL A 499 -5.19 -18.23 -14.08
CA VAL A 499 -4.10 -19.20 -14.21
C VAL A 499 -4.61 -20.59 -14.61
N ALA A 500 -3.89 -21.24 -15.52
CA ALA A 500 -4.18 -22.60 -16.00
C ALA A 500 -2.90 -23.33 -16.44
N ASN A 501 -2.96 -24.66 -16.58
CA ASN A 501 -1.81 -25.47 -17.02
C ASN A 501 -1.79 -25.74 -18.54
N SER A 502 -2.84 -25.38 -19.28
CA SER A 502 -2.88 -25.45 -20.74
C SER A 502 -3.36 -24.15 -21.40
N GLU A 503 -3.05 -24.00 -22.69
CA GLU A 503 -3.46 -22.86 -23.50
C GLU A 503 -4.99 -22.84 -23.70
N SER A 504 -5.60 -24.00 -23.98
CA SER A 504 -7.05 -24.13 -24.16
C SER A 504 -7.82 -23.78 -22.90
N GLU A 505 -7.34 -24.23 -21.74
CA GLU A 505 -7.94 -23.89 -20.44
C GLU A 505 -7.85 -22.39 -20.16
N LEU A 506 -6.69 -21.75 -20.41
CA LEU A 506 -6.59 -20.30 -20.21
C LEU A 506 -7.52 -19.54 -21.18
N GLN A 507 -7.62 -19.98 -22.43
CA GLN A 507 -8.55 -19.40 -23.40
C GLN A 507 -9.99 -19.51 -22.92
N GLU A 508 -10.39 -20.67 -22.39
CA GLU A 508 -11.72 -20.85 -21.81
C GLU A 508 -11.96 -19.91 -20.63
N LEU A 509 -11.02 -19.81 -19.69
CA LEU A 509 -11.13 -18.91 -18.53
C LEU A 509 -11.27 -17.44 -18.96
N VAL A 510 -10.47 -16.99 -19.93
CA VAL A 510 -10.51 -15.61 -20.45
C VAL A 510 -11.82 -15.34 -21.18
N THR A 511 -12.30 -16.29 -22.00
CA THR A 511 -13.58 -16.17 -22.72
C THR A 511 -14.75 -16.12 -21.74
N ARG A 512 -14.79 -17.02 -20.75
CA ARG A 512 -15.84 -17.03 -19.70
C ARG A 512 -15.85 -15.73 -18.91
N PHE A 513 -14.67 -15.26 -18.49
CA PHE A 513 -14.54 -13.98 -17.78
C PHE A 513 -15.01 -12.80 -18.64
N GLY A 514 -14.61 -12.76 -19.92
CA GLY A 514 -15.05 -11.75 -20.88
C GLY A 514 -16.56 -11.72 -21.08
N ASN A 515 -17.17 -12.89 -21.31
CA ASN A 515 -18.61 -13.03 -21.45
C ASN A 515 -19.36 -12.53 -20.21
N ALA A 516 -18.90 -12.89 -19.01
CA ALA A 516 -19.47 -12.39 -17.77
C ALA A 516 -19.29 -10.88 -17.61
N CYS A 517 -18.14 -10.31 -18.01
CA CYS A 517 -17.98 -8.85 -18.06
C CYS A 517 -19.05 -8.20 -18.95
N HIS A 518 -19.27 -8.71 -20.16
CA HIS A 518 -20.33 -8.17 -21.06
C HIS A 518 -21.72 -8.30 -20.44
N MET A 519 -22.02 -9.42 -19.79
CA MET A 519 -23.31 -9.62 -19.10
C MET A 519 -23.53 -8.63 -17.96
N PHE A 520 -22.47 -8.26 -17.24
CA PHE A 520 -22.49 -7.28 -16.17
C PHE A 520 -22.22 -5.84 -16.65
N SER A 521 -22.24 -5.61 -17.97
CA SER A 521 -21.99 -4.29 -18.57
C SER A 521 -20.64 -3.67 -18.18
N MET A 522 -19.66 -4.53 -17.96
CA MET A 522 -18.24 -4.20 -17.78
C MET A 522 -17.46 -4.54 -19.05
N SER A 523 -16.29 -3.94 -19.23
CA SER A 523 -15.40 -4.26 -20.34
C SER A 523 -13.97 -4.48 -19.89
N VAL A 524 -13.33 -5.46 -20.51
CA VAL A 524 -11.90 -5.74 -20.33
C VAL A 524 -11.08 -4.77 -21.17
N ASN A 525 -10.00 -4.25 -20.61
CA ASN A 525 -9.01 -3.47 -21.34
C ASN A 525 -8.06 -4.42 -22.06
N THR A 526 -8.39 -4.81 -23.30
CA THR A 526 -7.56 -5.72 -24.11
C THR A 526 -6.15 -5.21 -24.34
N LYS A 527 -5.93 -3.89 -24.39
CA LYS A 527 -4.59 -3.27 -24.57
C LYS A 527 -3.68 -3.35 -23.35
N LYS A 528 -4.23 -3.53 -22.15
CA LYS A 528 -3.45 -3.66 -20.91
C LYS A 528 -3.51 -5.06 -20.32
N THR A 529 -4.47 -5.86 -20.79
CA THR A 529 -4.58 -7.25 -20.44
C THR A 529 -3.49 -8.01 -21.20
N VAL A 530 -2.63 -8.70 -20.46
CA VAL A 530 -1.45 -9.35 -21.02
C VAL A 530 -1.41 -10.81 -20.61
N ILE A 531 -0.80 -11.63 -21.46
CA ILE A 531 -0.59 -13.06 -21.26
C ILE A 531 0.87 -13.29 -20.93
N MET A 532 1.15 -14.06 -19.89
CA MET A 532 2.49 -14.53 -19.58
C MET A 532 2.46 -16.05 -19.49
N VAL A 533 3.44 -16.69 -20.12
CA VAL A 533 3.56 -18.15 -20.12
C VAL A 533 4.92 -18.57 -19.58
N GLN A 534 4.94 -19.68 -18.86
CA GLN A 534 6.14 -20.32 -18.34
C GLN A 534 6.22 -21.76 -18.87
N GLY A 535 7.41 -22.19 -19.29
CA GLY A 535 7.66 -23.61 -19.61
C GLY A 535 7.16 -24.05 -20.98
N VAL A 536 7.04 -23.13 -21.94
CA VAL A 536 6.70 -23.42 -23.34
C VAL A 536 7.66 -22.71 -24.28
N ASP A 537 7.89 -23.30 -25.46
CA ASP A 537 8.76 -22.74 -26.49
C ASP A 537 8.01 -21.81 -27.45
N GLN A 538 6.74 -22.09 -27.72
CA GLN A 538 5.90 -21.29 -28.62
C GLN A 538 4.98 -20.36 -27.82
N PRO A 539 4.85 -19.10 -28.23
CA PRO A 539 3.93 -18.17 -27.58
C PRO A 539 2.47 -18.58 -27.86
N PRO A 540 1.58 -18.55 -26.84
CA PRO A 540 0.17 -18.90 -27.03
C PRO A 540 -0.56 -17.83 -27.84
N LYS A 541 -1.67 -18.23 -28.45
CA LYS A 541 -2.60 -17.34 -29.16
C LYS A 541 -3.92 -17.26 -28.40
N ILE A 542 -3.91 -16.52 -27.29
CA ILE A 542 -5.13 -16.22 -26.54
C ILE A 542 -5.79 -14.96 -27.11
N SER A 543 -7.08 -15.02 -27.35
CA SER A 543 -7.88 -13.89 -27.84
C SER A 543 -9.06 -13.58 -26.93
N LEU A 544 -9.47 -12.32 -26.92
CA LEU A 544 -10.65 -11.84 -26.23
C LEU A 544 -11.31 -10.77 -27.10
N ASP A 545 -12.63 -10.85 -27.29
CA ASP A 545 -13.41 -9.91 -28.11
C ASP A 545 -12.83 -9.72 -29.54
N GLY A 546 -12.34 -10.81 -30.14
CA GLY A 546 -11.72 -10.80 -31.47
C GLY A 546 -10.29 -10.21 -31.53
N ALA A 547 -9.76 -9.70 -30.42
CA ALA A 547 -8.39 -9.19 -30.32
C ALA A 547 -7.45 -10.24 -29.70
N VAL A 548 -6.30 -10.47 -30.34
CA VAL A 548 -5.23 -11.29 -29.75
C VAL A 548 -4.55 -10.50 -28.64
N LEU A 549 -4.45 -11.11 -27.46
CA LEU A 549 -3.85 -10.49 -26.28
C LEU A 549 -2.32 -10.51 -26.36
N GLU A 550 -1.67 -9.45 -25.87
CA GLU A 550 -0.21 -9.31 -25.92
C GLU A 550 0.45 -10.36 -25.01
N VAL A 551 1.38 -11.15 -25.57
CA VAL A 551 2.21 -12.09 -24.82
C VAL A 551 3.48 -11.39 -24.34
N VAL A 552 3.72 -11.38 -23.03
CA VAL A 552 4.85 -10.71 -22.38
C VAL A 552 5.72 -11.69 -21.61
N ASP A 553 7.01 -11.37 -21.49
CA ASP A 553 7.97 -12.14 -20.69
C ASP A 553 7.91 -11.79 -19.19
N HIS A 554 7.28 -10.66 -18.84
CA HIS A 554 7.11 -10.18 -17.47
C HIS A 554 5.95 -9.20 -17.36
N PHE A 555 5.35 -9.12 -16.18
CA PHE A 555 4.39 -8.06 -15.85
C PHE A 555 4.46 -7.69 -14.36
N CYS A 556 3.90 -6.53 -14.03
CA CYS A 556 3.85 -6.04 -12.65
C CYS A 556 2.49 -6.37 -12.02
N TYR A 557 2.45 -7.38 -11.16
CA TYR A 557 1.27 -7.78 -10.40
C TYR A 557 1.33 -7.23 -8.97
N LEU A 558 0.32 -6.45 -8.56
CA LEU A 558 0.21 -5.84 -7.22
C LEU A 558 1.48 -5.10 -6.78
N GLY A 559 2.17 -4.50 -7.75
CA GLY A 559 3.40 -3.76 -7.53
C GLY A 559 4.69 -4.60 -7.50
N SER A 560 4.63 -5.94 -7.57
CA SER A 560 5.76 -6.86 -7.73
C SER A 560 5.88 -7.37 -9.15
N THR A 561 7.11 -7.45 -9.66
CA THR A 561 7.40 -7.92 -11.02
C THR A 561 7.49 -9.44 -11.03
N THR A 562 6.66 -10.06 -11.86
CA THR A 562 6.69 -11.50 -12.13
C THR A 562 7.25 -11.74 -13.51
N THR A 563 8.07 -12.78 -13.68
CA THR A 563 8.72 -13.13 -14.97
C THR A 563 8.37 -14.57 -15.35
N SER A 564 8.34 -14.85 -16.66
CA SER A 564 8.14 -16.20 -17.21
C SER A 564 9.19 -17.21 -16.74
N SER A 565 10.42 -16.74 -16.48
CA SER A 565 11.52 -17.58 -15.98
C SER A 565 11.53 -17.74 -14.46
N LEU A 566 10.57 -17.16 -13.74
CA LEU A 566 10.52 -17.09 -12.27
C LEU A 566 11.77 -16.43 -11.64
N SER A 567 12.51 -15.64 -12.41
CA SER A 567 13.71 -14.94 -11.92
C SER A 567 13.32 -13.67 -11.17
N ASN A 568 13.92 -13.48 -9.99
CA ASN A 568 13.79 -12.25 -9.20
C ASN A 568 14.67 -11.10 -9.71
N ASP A 569 15.46 -11.29 -10.78
CA ASP A 569 16.43 -10.27 -11.24
C ASP A 569 15.74 -8.95 -11.63
N ARG A 570 14.67 -8.99 -12.44
CA ARG A 570 13.92 -7.78 -12.84
C ARG A 570 13.18 -7.12 -11.67
N GLU A 571 12.65 -7.91 -10.75
CA GLU A 571 12.00 -7.40 -9.53
C GLU A 571 13.01 -6.63 -8.67
N ILE A 572 14.19 -7.22 -8.43
CA ILE A 572 15.26 -6.59 -7.64
C ILE A 572 15.73 -5.29 -8.30
N ASP A 573 15.85 -5.26 -9.63
CA ASP A 573 16.26 -4.05 -10.35
C ASP A 573 15.22 -2.95 -10.27
N THR A 574 13.95 -3.31 -10.39
CA THR A 574 12.84 -2.38 -10.20
C THR A 574 12.81 -1.82 -8.77
N ARG A 575 13.06 -2.66 -7.75
CA ARG A 575 13.15 -2.23 -6.34
C ARG A 575 14.33 -1.32 -6.08
N ILE A 576 15.50 -1.67 -6.60
CA ILE A 576 16.71 -0.83 -6.52
C ILE A 576 16.46 0.51 -7.20
N GLY A 577 15.83 0.55 -8.37
CA GLY A 577 15.48 1.80 -9.07
C GLY A 577 14.54 2.69 -8.26
N LYS A 578 13.47 2.12 -7.69
CA LYS A 578 12.52 2.83 -6.82
C LYS A 578 13.21 3.35 -5.55
N ALA A 579 14.00 2.50 -4.88
CA ALA A 579 14.74 2.87 -3.67
C ALA A 579 15.81 3.94 -3.95
N SER A 580 16.52 3.84 -5.07
CA SER A 580 17.50 4.83 -5.54
C SER A 580 16.85 6.19 -5.77
N THR A 581 15.68 6.21 -6.41
CA THR A 581 14.91 7.45 -6.62
C THR A 581 14.54 8.12 -5.30
N THR A 582 14.05 7.34 -4.31
CA THR A 582 13.72 7.85 -2.98
C THR A 582 14.97 8.35 -2.25
N PHE A 583 16.06 7.58 -2.29
CA PHE A 583 17.35 7.98 -1.71
C PHE A 583 17.83 9.31 -2.32
N GLY A 584 17.76 9.47 -3.65
CA GLY A 584 18.12 10.71 -4.34
C GLY A 584 17.25 11.90 -3.92
N ARG A 585 15.94 11.72 -3.72
CA ARG A 585 15.05 12.82 -3.28
C ARG A 585 15.35 13.30 -1.85
N LEU A 586 15.84 12.41 -0.99
CA LEU A 586 16.24 12.75 0.39
C LEU A 586 17.62 13.42 0.47
N PHE A 587 18.34 13.55 -0.65
CA PHE A 587 19.74 13.98 -0.68
C PHE A 587 19.98 15.38 -0.12
N ALA A 588 19.18 16.37 -0.52
CA ALA A 588 19.31 17.74 -0.02
C ALA A 588 18.80 17.89 1.42
N ARG A 589 17.67 17.26 1.76
CA ARG A 589 16.99 17.43 3.06
C ARG A 589 17.67 16.67 4.19
N VAL A 590 18.27 15.52 3.89
CA VAL A 590 18.78 14.57 4.88
C VAL A 590 20.27 14.30 4.72
N TRP A 591 20.70 13.76 3.58
CA TRP A 591 22.08 13.25 3.44
C TRP A 591 23.14 14.37 3.49
N ARG A 592 22.93 15.46 2.75
CA ARG A 592 23.81 16.67 2.78
C ARG A 592 23.57 17.58 3.99
N ASN A 593 22.52 17.35 4.77
CA ASN A 593 22.18 18.22 5.88
C ASN A 593 23.15 18.01 7.04
N ARG A 594 24.00 19.02 7.30
CA ARG A 594 25.00 19.02 8.39
C ARG A 594 24.40 19.20 9.78
N LYS A 595 23.09 19.49 9.88
CA LYS A 595 22.41 19.55 11.18
C LYS A 595 22.05 18.18 11.73
N LEU A 596 21.92 17.18 10.86
CA LEU A 596 21.49 15.83 11.24
C LEU A 596 22.67 14.95 11.63
N THR A 597 22.52 14.21 12.72
CA THR A 597 23.47 13.20 13.15
C THR A 597 23.44 12.00 12.21
N THR A 598 24.52 11.21 12.22
CA THR A 598 24.60 9.95 11.47
C THR A 598 23.45 9.00 11.86
N ASN A 599 23.18 8.84 13.15
CA ASN A 599 22.11 7.97 13.65
C ASN A 599 20.74 8.36 13.09
N THR A 600 20.41 9.66 13.09
CA THR A 600 19.16 10.16 12.50
C THR A 600 19.10 9.87 10.99
N LYS A 601 20.21 10.04 10.26
CA LYS A 601 20.26 9.73 8.82
C LYS A 601 20.05 8.22 8.57
N VAL A 602 20.71 7.37 9.35
CA VAL A 602 20.52 5.92 9.25
C VAL A 602 19.07 5.52 9.54
N LEU A 603 18.46 6.11 10.57
CA LEU A 603 17.05 5.88 10.89
C LEU A 603 16.12 6.25 9.72
N VAL A 604 16.34 7.41 9.09
CA VAL A 604 15.59 7.81 7.88
C VAL A 604 15.82 6.83 6.73
N TYR A 605 17.04 6.34 6.53
CA TYR A 605 17.35 5.34 5.51
C TYR A 605 16.60 4.03 5.73
N GLN A 606 16.66 3.49 6.95
CA GLN A 606 15.96 2.26 7.32
C GLN A 606 14.44 2.40 7.16
N THR A 607 13.91 3.55 7.51
CA THR A 607 12.47 3.81 7.53
C THR A 607 11.89 4.09 6.13
N CYS A 608 12.58 4.92 5.33
CA CYS A 608 12.06 5.41 4.05
C CYS A 608 12.59 4.68 2.82
N VAL A 609 13.83 4.20 2.85
CA VAL A 609 14.50 3.62 1.67
C VAL A 609 14.46 2.10 1.71
N LEU A 610 14.81 1.48 2.84
CA LEU A 610 14.76 0.02 2.97
C LEU A 610 13.33 -0.53 2.88
N SER A 611 12.33 0.20 3.36
CA SER A 611 10.91 -0.19 3.23
C SER A 611 10.47 -0.33 1.78
N ILE A 612 10.96 0.52 0.88
CA ILE A 612 10.70 0.47 -0.56
C ILE A 612 11.52 -0.63 -1.24
N LEU A 613 12.80 -0.76 -0.86
CA LEU A 613 13.71 -1.78 -1.41
C LEU A 613 13.20 -3.21 -1.14
N LEU A 614 12.68 -3.44 0.07
CA LEU A 614 12.32 -4.77 0.57
C LEU A 614 10.83 -5.09 0.44
N TYR A 615 10.06 -4.29 -0.31
CA TYR A 615 8.65 -4.60 -0.56
C TYR A 615 8.52 -5.95 -1.28
N ALA A 616 7.59 -6.80 -0.80
CA ALA A 616 7.33 -8.16 -1.27
C ALA A 616 8.51 -9.15 -1.15
N SER A 617 9.62 -8.76 -0.50
CA SER A 617 10.82 -9.61 -0.40
C SER A 617 10.65 -10.88 0.42
N GLU A 618 9.65 -10.88 1.30
CA GLU A 618 9.13 -12.05 2.00
C GLU A 618 8.66 -13.19 1.08
N THR A 619 8.38 -12.92 -0.20
CA THR A 619 7.94 -13.92 -1.20
C THR A 619 9.08 -14.37 -2.14
N TRP A 620 10.31 -13.87 -1.93
CA TRP A 620 11.40 -14.07 -2.88
C TRP A 620 12.25 -15.30 -2.57
N THR A 621 12.34 -16.21 -3.54
CA THR A 621 13.35 -17.26 -3.54
C THR A 621 14.67 -16.72 -4.11
N SER A 622 15.54 -16.22 -3.23
CA SER A 622 16.77 -15.50 -3.61
C SER A 622 18.01 -16.38 -3.77
N TYR A 623 18.77 -16.09 -4.83
CA TYR A 623 20.10 -16.67 -5.10
C TYR A 623 21.23 -15.74 -4.63
N ALA A 624 22.42 -16.30 -4.39
CA ALA A 624 23.58 -15.54 -3.92
C ALA A 624 23.99 -14.36 -4.85
N LYS A 625 23.78 -14.49 -6.17
CA LYS A 625 24.01 -13.39 -7.13
C LYS A 625 23.10 -12.19 -6.84
N GLN A 626 21.82 -12.46 -6.59
CA GLN A 626 20.79 -11.46 -6.31
C GLN A 626 21.04 -10.78 -4.96
N GLU A 627 21.38 -11.57 -3.93
CA GLU A 627 21.73 -11.05 -2.61
C GLU A 627 22.95 -10.14 -2.66
N ARG A 628 23.99 -10.48 -3.46
CA ARG A 628 25.15 -9.60 -3.69
C ARG A 628 24.76 -8.28 -4.34
N LYS A 629 23.83 -8.27 -5.29
CA LYS A 629 23.35 -7.06 -5.97
C LYS A 629 22.63 -6.12 -4.99
N LEU A 630 21.75 -6.67 -4.16
CA LEU A 630 21.09 -5.93 -3.08
C LEU A 630 22.10 -5.39 -2.07
N ASN A 631 23.11 -6.20 -1.71
CA ASN A 631 24.15 -5.79 -0.78
C ASN A 631 24.98 -4.63 -1.33
N ALA A 632 25.34 -4.64 -2.61
CA ALA A 632 26.06 -3.54 -3.24
C ALA A 632 25.27 -2.21 -3.15
N PHE A 633 23.95 -2.24 -3.39
CA PHE A 633 23.10 -1.07 -3.20
C PHE A 633 23.06 -0.60 -1.73
N HIS A 634 22.84 -1.54 -0.81
CA HIS A 634 22.77 -1.26 0.62
C HIS A 634 24.06 -0.60 1.13
N MET A 635 25.22 -1.18 0.82
CA MET A 635 26.53 -0.66 1.21
C MET A 635 26.82 0.71 0.61
N ARG A 636 26.44 0.95 -0.65
CA ARG A 636 26.60 2.26 -1.31
C ARG A 636 25.81 3.35 -0.57
N CYS A 637 24.57 3.07 -0.19
CA CYS A 637 23.76 4.01 0.58
C CYS A 637 24.38 4.31 1.95
N LEU A 638 24.78 3.27 2.71
CA LEU A 638 25.38 3.46 4.04
C LEU A 638 26.70 4.22 3.99
N ARG A 639 27.59 3.90 3.02
CA ARG A 639 28.83 4.65 2.82
C ARG A 639 28.58 6.12 2.48
N THR A 640 27.57 6.40 1.66
CA THR A 640 27.16 7.79 1.34
C THR A 640 26.67 8.53 2.59
N ILE A 641 25.92 7.86 3.47
CA ILE A 641 25.43 8.45 4.73
C ILE A 641 26.59 8.77 5.68
N LEU A 642 27.58 7.87 5.77
CA LEU A 642 28.79 8.05 6.59
C LEU A 642 29.80 9.02 5.98
N GLY A 643 29.68 9.36 4.68
CA GLY A 643 30.69 10.13 3.97
C GLY A 643 31.96 9.35 3.65
N VAL A 644 31.89 8.01 3.66
CA VAL A 644 33.01 7.11 3.41
C VAL A 644 33.25 6.97 1.92
N THR A 645 34.50 7.18 1.52
CA THR A 645 35.03 7.07 0.17
C THR A 645 35.89 5.81 0.04
N TRP A 646 36.33 5.51 -1.19
CA TRP A 646 37.26 4.40 -1.42
C TRP A 646 38.64 4.63 -0.77
N LYS A 647 39.06 5.90 -0.59
CA LYS A 647 40.35 6.25 0.02
C LYS A 647 40.45 5.85 1.49
N ASP A 648 39.32 5.77 2.18
CA ASP A 648 39.25 5.43 3.60
C ASP A 648 39.51 3.94 3.87
N LYS A 649 39.57 3.09 2.82
CA LYS A 649 39.82 1.64 2.89
C LYS A 649 38.95 0.89 3.91
N MET A 650 37.78 1.42 4.25
CA MET A 650 36.89 0.83 5.24
C MET A 650 36.21 -0.43 4.72
N SER A 651 36.20 -1.49 5.55
CA SER A 651 35.50 -2.74 5.25
C SER A 651 33.98 -2.57 5.29
N ASN A 652 33.24 -3.49 4.66
CA ASN A 652 31.77 -3.48 4.74
C ASN A 652 31.27 -3.74 6.17
N GLU A 653 31.98 -4.59 6.91
CA GLU A 653 31.76 -4.82 8.34
C GLU A 653 31.81 -3.52 9.13
N ALA A 654 32.89 -2.73 8.99
CA ALA A 654 33.05 -1.49 9.74
C ALA A 654 31.88 -0.53 9.49
N VAL A 655 31.40 -0.46 8.25
CA VAL A 655 30.25 0.37 7.87
C VAL A 655 28.95 -0.13 8.53
N LEU A 656 28.71 -1.45 8.55
CA LEU A 656 27.52 -2.02 9.20
C LEU A 656 27.56 -1.81 10.72
N THR A 657 28.71 -2.05 11.37
CA THR A 657 28.92 -1.82 12.80
C THR A 657 28.70 -0.36 13.17
N MET A 658 29.30 0.59 12.44
CA MET A 658 29.15 2.02 12.70
C MET A 658 27.72 2.55 12.49
N THR A 659 26.92 1.86 11.67
CA THR A 659 25.54 2.26 11.39
C THR A 659 24.52 1.46 12.21
N HIS A 660 24.97 0.48 12.99
CA HIS A 660 24.09 -0.49 13.66
C HIS A 660 23.03 -1.09 12.71
N CYS A 661 23.41 -1.32 11.45
CA CYS A 661 22.53 -1.91 10.45
C CYS A 661 22.82 -3.40 10.30
N CYS A 662 21.75 -4.20 10.25
CA CYS A 662 21.85 -5.60 9.87
C CYS A 662 22.25 -5.75 8.41
N SER A 663 22.85 -6.90 8.07
CA SER A 663 23.13 -7.22 6.67
C SER A 663 21.82 -7.35 5.87
N ILE A 664 21.87 -6.99 4.58
CA ILE A 664 20.68 -7.13 3.71
C ILE A 664 20.22 -8.59 3.61
N THR A 665 21.17 -9.52 3.68
CA THR A 665 20.94 -10.96 3.70
C THR A 665 20.18 -11.38 4.95
N ALA A 666 20.58 -10.93 6.14
CA ALA A 666 19.86 -11.20 7.39
C ALA A 666 18.43 -10.64 7.35
N MET A 667 18.26 -9.42 6.83
CA MET A 667 16.93 -8.82 6.64
C MET A 667 16.02 -9.63 5.72
N LEU A 668 16.53 -10.14 4.58
CA LEU A 668 15.73 -10.97 3.67
C LEU A 668 15.26 -12.27 4.34
N LYS A 669 16.18 -12.95 5.04
CA LYS A 669 15.90 -14.19 5.78
C LYS A 669 14.84 -13.96 6.86
N GLN A 670 15.03 -12.93 7.68
CA GLN A 670 14.05 -12.55 8.70
C GLN A 670 12.66 -12.34 8.11
N ARG A 671 12.55 -11.65 6.96
CA ARG A 671 11.25 -11.36 6.33
C ARG A 671 10.57 -12.61 5.81
N ARG A 672 11.32 -13.51 5.15
CA ARG A 672 10.80 -14.81 4.71
C ARG A 672 10.31 -15.66 5.87
N LEU A 673 11.09 -15.76 6.96
CA LEU A 673 10.68 -16.55 8.14
C LEU A 673 9.48 -15.95 8.87
N ARG A 674 9.41 -14.61 8.97
CA ARG A 674 8.21 -13.93 9.51
C ARG A 674 6.97 -14.22 8.67
N TRP A 675 7.12 -14.22 7.34
CA TRP A 675 6.05 -14.56 6.41
C TRP A 675 5.64 -16.02 6.48
N LEU A 676 6.62 -16.94 6.51
CA LEU A 676 6.39 -18.38 6.68
C LEU A 676 5.50 -18.67 7.91
N GLY A 677 5.89 -18.15 9.08
CA GLY A 677 5.07 -18.31 10.28
C GLY A 677 3.72 -17.60 10.19
N HIS A 678 3.60 -16.52 9.41
CA HIS A 678 2.31 -15.85 9.19
C HIS A 678 1.37 -16.70 8.34
N VAL A 679 1.85 -17.26 7.22
CA VAL A 679 1.08 -18.16 6.36
C VAL A 679 0.70 -19.43 7.11
N HIS A 680 1.58 -19.99 7.94
CA HIS A 680 1.26 -21.14 8.79
C HIS A 680 0.06 -20.87 9.71
N ARG A 681 0.04 -19.71 10.37
CA ARG A 681 -1.05 -19.29 11.27
C ARG A 681 -2.33 -18.83 10.56
N MET A 682 -2.35 -18.71 9.24
CA MET A 682 -3.58 -18.37 8.51
C MET A 682 -4.61 -19.50 8.66
N ALA A 683 -5.90 -19.20 8.56
CA ALA A 683 -6.93 -20.24 8.59
C ALA A 683 -6.70 -21.31 7.49
N PRO A 684 -7.05 -22.59 7.71
CA PRO A 684 -6.82 -23.68 6.73
C PRO A 684 -7.43 -23.44 5.36
N GLU A 685 -8.48 -22.64 5.29
CA GLU A 685 -9.20 -22.28 4.05
C GLU A 685 -8.46 -21.22 3.25
N ARG A 686 -7.43 -20.56 3.81
CA ARG A 686 -6.71 -19.48 3.13
C ARG A 686 -5.85 -20.03 1.99
N LEU A 687 -6.04 -19.53 0.77
CA LEU A 687 -5.35 -19.99 -0.44
C LEU A 687 -3.82 -19.91 -0.33
N PRO A 688 -3.19 -18.85 0.24
CA PRO A 688 -1.74 -18.85 0.45
C PRO A 688 -1.25 -20.04 1.28
N ARG A 689 -2.01 -20.44 2.31
CA ARG A 689 -1.67 -21.59 3.17
C ARG A 689 -1.91 -22.90 2.42
N GLN A 690 -3.05 -23.05 1.76
CA GLN A 690 -3.35 -24.25 0.99
C GLN A 690 -2.34 -24.48 -0.14
N VAL A 691 -2.01 -23.43 -0.90
CA VAL A 691 -1.01 -23.52 -1.97
C VAL A 691 0.38 -23.80 -1.40
N MET A 692 0.79 -23.18 -0.29
CA MET A 692 2.08 -23.51 0.35
C MET A 692 2.21 -25.00 0.70
N LEU A 693 1.12 -25.62 1.18
CA LEU A 693 1.10 -27.01 1.63
C LEU A 693 0.79 -28.03 0.53
N SER A 694 0.53 -27.58 -0.70
CA SER A 694 0.10 -28.42 -1.83
C SER A 694 1.22 -28.95 -2.72
N GLU A 695 0.86 -29.89 -3.61
CA GLU A 695 1.61 -30.27 -4.82
C GLU A 695 0.68 -30.26 -6.05
N ILE A 696 1.24 -30.30 -7.26
CA ILE A 696 0.43 -30.42 -8.48
C ILE A 696 -0.30 -31.77 -8.48
N ALA A 697 -1.59 -31.75 -8.81
CA ALA A 697 -2.41 -32.95 -8.88
C ALA A 697 -1.97 -33.87 -10.02
N ASP A 698 -2.00 -35.18 -9.77
CA ASP A 698 -1.88 -36.27 -10.76
C ASP A 698 -0.64 -36.26 -11.69
N VAL A 699 0.37 -35.42 -11.41
CA VAL A 699 1.61 -35.34 -12.20
C VAL A 699 2.82 -35.71 -11.36
N LYS A 700 3.55 -36.73 -11.80
CA LYS A 700 4.81 -37.12 -11.17
C LYS A 700 5.90 -36.12 -11.50
N ARG A 701 6.67 -35.76 -10.47
CA ARG A 701 7.84 -34.93 -10.62
C ARG A 701 8.96 -35.68 -11.39
N PRO A 702 9.66 -35.02 -12.33
CA PRO A 702 10.81 -35.61 -13.02
C PRO A 702 12.01 -35.86 -12.09
N VAL A 703 12.86 -36.80 -12.50
CA VAL A 703 14.10 -37.15 -11.80
C VAL A 703 15.11 -36.01 -11.92
N GLY A 704 15.71 -35.60 -10.80
CA GLY A 704 16.75 -34.58 -10.77
C GLY A 704 16.65 -33.64 -9.58
N ARG A 705 17.69 -32.83 -9.38
CA ARG A 705 17.70 -31.80 -8.35
C ARG A 705 16.70 -30.70 -8.72
N PRO A 706 15.76 -30.35 -7.83
CA PRO A 706 14.83 -29.27 -8.13
C PRO A 706 15.57 -27.94 -8.09
N ILE A 707 15.03 -26.97 -8.81
CA ILE A 707 15.39 -25.57 -8.64
C ILE A 707 15.06 -25.16 -7.19
N LEU A 708 15.80 -24.19 -6.65
CA LEU A 708 15.56 -23.70 -5.29
C LEU A 708 14.09 -23.24 -5.17
N ARG A 709 13.34 -23.81 -4.23
CA ARG A 709 11.95 -23.44 -3.90
C ARG A 709 11.90 -22.55 -2.67
N PHE A 710 10.77 -21.89 -2.44
CA PHE A 710 10.54 -21.10 -1.24
C PHE A 710 10.79 -21.89 0.05
N LYS A 711 10.23 -23.11 0.16
CA LYS A 711 10.44 -23.98 1.33
C LYS A 711 11.92 -24.33 1.55
N ASP A 712 12.69 -24.51 0.48
CA ASP A 712 14.13 -24.80 0.57
C ASP A 712 14.90 -23.56 1.06
N ALA A 713 14.51 -22.37 0.60
CA ALA A 713 15.06 -21.10 1.09
C ALA A 713 14.74 -20.90 2.58
N CYS A 714 13.50 -21.17 3.02
CA CYS A 714 13.13 -21.13 4.43
C CYS A 714 13.92 -22.13 5.28
N LYS A 715 14.11 -23.36 4.81
CA LYS A 715 14.94 -24.37 5.51
C LYS A 715 16.39 -23.89 5.67
N ARG A 716 16.98 -23.34 4.60
CA ARG A 716 18.32 -22.72 4.63
C ARG A 716 18.37 -21.55 5.61
N ASP A 717 17.34 -20.72 5.64
CA ASP A 717 17.28 -19.54 6.49
C ASP A 717 17.16 -19.93 7.98
N MET A 718 16.30 -20.90 8.32
CA MET A 718 16.18 -21.45 9.68
C MET A 718 17.51 -22.01 10.17
N ASN A 719 18.17 -22.85 9.37
CA ASN A 719 19.50 -23.35 9.70
C ASN A 719 20.51 -22.22 9.95
N SER A 720 20.49 -21.19 9.10
CA SER A 720 21.40 -20.06 9.28
C SER A 720 21.10 -19.18 10.49
N PHE A 721 19.89 -19.29 11.05
CA PHE A 721 19.43 -18.58 12.24
C PHE A 721 19.45 -19.48 13.49
N GLY A 722 19.88 -20.75 13.37
CA GLY A 722 19.88 -21.71 14.47
C GLY A 722 18.48 -22.12 14.94
N ILE A 723 17.46 -21.97 14.10
CA ILE A 723 16.08 -22.38 14.40
C ILE A 723 15.93 -23.85 14.03
N GLN A 724 15.40 -24.65 14.95
CA GLN A 724 15.13 -26.07 14.73
C GLN A 724 14.10 -26.24 13.61
N ILE A 725 14.40 -27.10 12.64
CA ILE A 725 13.49 -27.39 11.53
C ILE A 725 12.39 -28.35 11.98
N ASP A 726 12.70 -29.27 12.88
CA ASP A 726 11.68 -30.17 13.41
C ASP A 726 10.90 -29.44 14.50
N GLY A 727 9.59 -29.33 14.31
CA GLY A 727 8.69 -28.66 15.23
C GLY A 727 8.69 -27.12 15.17
N TRP A 728 9.15 -26.54 14.06
CA TRP A 728 9.07 -25.09 13.86
C TRP A 728 7.62 -24.61 13.78
N GLU A 729 6.69 -25.48 13.37
CA GLU A 729 5.26 -25.22 13.32
C GLU A 729 4.68 -24.86 14.70
N GLU A 730 4.95 -25.67 15.73
CA GLU A 730 4.45 -25.40 17.09
C GLU A 730 5.01 -24.07 17.65
N ARG A 731 6.28 -23.77 17.35
CA ARG A 731 6.87 -22.45 17.66
C ARG A 731 6.20 -21.33 16.86
N ALA A 732 5.88 -21.58 15.59
CA ALA A 732 5.24 -20.61 14.72
C ALA A 732 3.80 -20.29 15.15
N ASP A 733 3.06 -21.20 15.75
CA ASP A 733 1.72 -20.91 16.30
C ASP A 733 1.78 -19.80 17.36
N MET A 734 2.83 -19.81 18.19
CA MET A 734 3.10 -18.77 19.18
C MET A 734 3.78 -17.55 18.54
N ARG A 735 2.97 -16.65 17.96
CA ARG A 735 3.46 -15.45 17.24
C ARG A 735 4.56 -14.66 17.97
N PRO A 736 4.47 -14.35 19.28
CA PRO A 736 5.51 -13.62 19.99
C PRO A 736 6.84 -14.38 20.03
N GLU A 737 6.79 -15.68 20.30
CA GLU A 737 7.96 -16.56 20.41
C GLU A 737 8.62 -16.75 19.05
N TRP A 738 7.85 -17.03 18.00
CA TRP A 738 8.38 -17.09 16.64
C TRP A 738 9.10 -15.80 16.23
N ARG A 739 8.53 -14.64 16.57
CA ARG A 739 9.16 -13.34 16.28
C ARG A 739 10.43 -13.14 17.11
N HIS A 740 10.45 -13.62 18.34
CA HIS A 740 11.62 -13.60 19.20
C HIS A 740 12.74 -14.47 18.60
N ASP A 741 12.46 -15.74 18.30
CA ASP A 741 13.42 -16.70 17.74
C ASP A 741 14.03 -16.17 16.43
N VAL A 742 13.19 -15.67 15.52
CA VAL A 742 13.66 -15.09 14.25
C VAL A 742 14.52 -13.83 14.49
N LYS A 743 14.22 -13.03 15.53
CA LYS A 743 15.00 -11.83 15.86
C LYS A 743 16.36 -12.22 16.47
N VAL A 744 16.38 -13.15 17.41
CA VAL A 744 17.61 -13.67 18.04
C VAL A 744 18.49 -14.34 16.99
N GLY A 745 17.91 -15.21 16.16
CA GLY A 745 18.61 -15.88 15.08
C GLY A 745 19.19 -14.92 14.04
N MET A 746 18.50 -13.79 13.76
CA MET A 746 19.03 -12.74 12.89
C MET A 746 20.27 -12.06 13.50
N SER A 747 20.22 -11.70 14.79
CA SER A 747 21.36 -11.09 15.49
C SER A 747 22.56 -12.02 15.51
N LYS A 748 22.35 -13.28 15.92
CA LYS A 748 23.40 -14.31 15.94
C LYS A 748 23.99 -14.54 14.55
N HIS A 749 23.16 -14.57 13.52
CA HIS A 749 23.63 -14.73 12.15
C HIS A 749 24.57 -13.61 11.70
N ASP A 750 24.26 -12.36 12.03
CA ASP A 750 25.12 -11.22 11.71
C ASP A 750 26.42 -11.26 12.53
N GLU A 751 26.36 -11.63 13.82
CA GLU A 751 27.55 -11.85 14.67
C GLU A 751 28.47 -12.94 14.11
N ASP A 752 27.93 -14.13 13.84
CA ASP A 752 28.67 -15.26 13.24
C ASP A 752 29.27 -14.87 11.89
N TRP A 753 28.54 -14.12 11.06
CA TRP A 753 29.02 -13.65 9.77
C TRP A 753 30.20 -12.69 9.89
N LEU A 754 30.14 -11.75 10.85
CA LEU A 754 31.22 -10.83 11.15
C LEU A 754 32.46 -11.58 11.63
N ASP A 755 32.31 -12.53 12.54
CA ASP A 755 33.45 -13.30 13.07
C ASP A 755 34.09 -14.19 12.01
N ASN A 756 33.28 -14.82 11.14
CA ASN A 756 33.79 -15.56 9.99
C ASN A 756 34.62 -14.68 9.03
N LEU A 757 34.24 -13.40 8.85
CA LEU A 757 35.02 -12.46 8.03
C LEU A 757 36.34 -12.07 8.70
N LYS A 758 36.32 -11.78 10.00
CA LYS A 758 37.55 -11.51 10.77
C LYS A 758 38.51 -12.68 10.71
N GLN A 759 38.02 -13.91 10.90
CA GLN A 759 38.83 -15.12 10.78
C GLN A 759 39.40 -15.30 9.37
N LYS A 760 38.62 -15.05 8.32
CA LYS A 760 39.12 -15.09 6.93
C LYS A 760 40.21 -14.05 6.66
N LYS A 761 40.11 -12.86 7.27
CA LYS A 761 41.13 -11.82 7.17
C LYS A 761 42.40 -12.26 7.91
N LEU A 762 42.28 -12.75 9.13
CA LEU A 762 43.40 -13.30 9.90
C LEU A 762 44.12 -14.41 9.11
N ARG A 763 43.37 -15.31 8.46
CA ARG A 763 43.93 -16.37 7.59
C ARG A 763 44.64 -15.85 6.33
N ARG A 764 44.29 -14.66 5.83
CA ARG A 764 44.98 -14.02 4.68
C ARG A 764 46.24 -13.28 5.12
N ASP A 765 46.24 -12.75 6.34
CA ASP A 765 47.35 -12.02 6.92
C ASP A 765 48.41 -12.98 7.49
N LEU A 766 48.05 -14.25 7.72
CA LEU A 766 49.02 -15.33 7.97
C LEU A 766 49.88 -15.58 6.72
N PRO A 767 51.21 -15.77 6.86
CA PRO A 767 52.05 -16.16 5.74
C PRO A 767 51.54 -17.46 5.12
N PRO A 768 51.63 -17.64 3.79
CA PRO A 768 51.23 -18.88 3.15
C PRO A 768 51.95 -20.04 3.86
N PRO A 769 51.25 -21.17 4.12
CA PRO A 769 51.86 -22.29 4.82
C PRO A 769 53.16 -22.67 4.09
N ILE A 770 54.25 -22.72 4.84
CA ILE A 770 55.57 -23.14 4.36
C ILE A 770 55.38 -24.44 3.60
N HIS A 771 55.82 -24.45 2.34
CA HIS A 771 55.55 -25.47 1.33
C HIS A 771 55.44 -26.89 1.90
N SER A 772 54.21 -27.40 2.07
CA SER A 772 54.00 -28.85 2.04
C SER A 772 54.21 -29.27 0.59
N CYS A 773 55.42 -29.72 0.28
CA CYS A 773 55.70 -30.36 -0.99
C CYS A 773 54.98 -31.71 -0.99
N PHE A 774 53.85 -31.80 -1.68
CA PHE A 774 53.13 -33.05 -1.84
C PHE A 774 53.84 -33.84 -2.94
N VAL A 775 54.60 -34.86 -2.56
CA VAL A 775 55.35 -35.68 -3.51
C VAL A 775 54.46 -36.80 -4.02
N CYS A 776 54.49 -37.06 -5.32
CA CYS A 776 53.84 -38.24 -5.88
C CYS A 776 54.66 -39.49 -5.55
N ASP A 777 54.08 -40.39 -4.76
CA ASP A 777 54.71 -41.65 -4.37
C ASP A 777 55.04 -42.58 -5.57
N ARG A 778 54.49 -42.29 -6.76
CA ARG A 778 54.71 -43.09 -7.98
C ARG A 778 55.87 -42.61 -8.85
N CYS A 779 56.11 -41.29 -8.95
CA CYS A 779 57.12 -40.72 -9.87
C CYS A 779 57.98 -39.62 -9.25
N GLY A 780 57.85 -39.38 -7.94
CA GLY A 780 58.62 -38.37 -7.21
C GLY A 780 58.25 -36.92 -7.55
N LYS A 781 57.23 -36.67 -8.39
CA LYS A 781 56.87 -35.31 -8.79
C LYS A 781 56.35 -34.51 -7.59
N LYS A 782 57.00 -33.37 -7.33
CA LYS A 782 56.61 -32.40 -6.28
C LYS A 782 55.43 -31.55 -6.76
N CYS A 783 54.30 -31.66 -6.09
CA CYS A 783 53.10 -30.86 -6.31
C CYS A 783 52.98 -29.77 -5.24
N ARG A 784 52.62 -28.55 -5.67
CA ARG A 784 52.48 -27.38 -4.79
C ARG A 784 51.21 -27.38 -3.93
N ALA A 785 50.29 -28.31 -4.16
CA ALA A 785 49.03 -28.44 -3.42
C ALA A 785 48.49 -29.88 -3.51
N ALA A 786 47.76 -30.33 -2.49
CA ALA A 786 47.15 -31.67 -2.42
C ALA A 786 46.22 -31.98 -3.61
N ILE A 787 45.45 -30.99 -4.09
CA ILE A 787 44.60 -31.14 -5.29
C ILE A 787 45.43 -31.38 -6.56
N GLY A 788 46.62 -30.78 -6.63
CA GLY A 788 47.58 -30.98 -7.72
C GLY A 788 48.17 -32.38 -7.68
N LEU A 789 48.52 -32.89 -6.50
CA LEU A 789 48.96 -34.27 -6.30
C LEU A 789 47.86 -35.25 -6.73
N TYR A 790 46.62 -35.04 -6.29
CA TYR A 790 45.50 -35.92 -6.60
C TYR A 790 45.16 -35.95 -8.10
N SER A 791 45.16 -34.79 -8.77
CA SER A 791 44.97 -34.70 -10.22
C SER A 791 46.12 -35.38 -10.99
N HIS A 792 47.34 -35.24 -10.49
CA HIS A 792 48.52 -35.87 -11.07
C HIS A 792 48.52 -37.39 -10.87
N GLN A 793 48.21 -37.91 -9.67
CA GLN A 793 48.12 -39.34 -9.37
C GLN A 793 47.13 -40.08 -10.27
N ARG A 794 46.06 -39.42 -10.72
CA ARG A 794 45.10 -40.00 -11.68
C ARG A 794 45.67 -40.17 -13.09
N ARG A 795 46.70 -39.42 -13.46
CA ARG A 795 47.35 -39.44 -14.78
C ARG A 795 48.75 -40.06 -14.75
N CYS A 796 49.28 -40.33 -13.57
CA CYS A 796 50.58 -40.92 -13.36
C CYS A 796 50.46 -42.45 -13.55
N GLY A 797 50.80 -42.91 -14.76
CA GLY A 797 50.88 -44.33 -15.12
C GLY A 797 52.00 -45.05 -14.35
N ASN A 798 51.85 -46.37 -14.18
CA ASN A 798 52.88 -47.21 -13.56
C ASN A 798 54.19 -47.15 -14.37
N PRO A 799 55.35 -47.28 -13.69
CA PRO A 799 56.67 -47.13 -14.31
C PRO A 799 56.89 -48.06 -15.51
#